data_AF-A0AAU0VQN6-F1
#
_entry.id   AF-A0AAU0VQN6-F1
#
_cell.length_a   1.000
_cell.length_b   1.000
_cell.length_c   1.000
_cell.angle_alpha   90.00
_cell.angle_beta   90.00
_cell.angle_gamma   90.00
#
_symmetry.space_group_name_H-M   'P 1'
#
loop_
_entity.id
_entity.type
_entity.pdbx_description
1 polymer ?
#
loop_
_entity_poly.entity_id
_entity_poly.type
_entity_poly.pdbx_seq_one_letter_code
_entity_poly.pdbx_strand_id
1 'polypeptide(L)'
;MSAGYDGGAPGGSGAAELALRDLVLAATVRIHRAGAGYAHDEPVSFLGSGFFVAPNWVLTCAHVVHAGEGGEVTVVYRTSPYDDPRAVPGRVAAMLPELTGRPAPGNWPAPDLALVRLREPVGHTCVYVSERPNPHFGGTGVFYAGWTAPRGRLQILDGRLTVQGTISAWSPEEQVRLGQNDLPSGVSGGPVVDPVRGEVVGVLKSRADHGGGGTSIGVERLRTLRLPADGNDVYQSVFHAHDRYHRDRQQAADSPDPTWADIQGELGARPGRTLGPHQRSELLGLLADLPPPVSTRALLDVLRSLPDFRVPSLVPAPRGWRDGLGLLYEHARQDGALKLVLDYAMGVLSAERPPAPSALAAERALWDWVRHTAAGLDSGYRHALAQRRAELLGRAQAAHRRAACGTSGGAGKDTAVLEPVRPLLAKHPEPSVLLVVLRRGWEPDHCDWSVSVGGGPDQEPTRLYEGERAPLDGLVDHVAAPLAEAFRHCDEPGRPATLYVALPHLHLGLPVDDWRLAPDGAPLGAERPVLVRCSDRDQLPDEEPSTRRSGAAPWETDGAEDPDAERRDRWRRLHLREAQAEVLDCDDGVRRPVPEAAALRGLAPYAVPVLCRPGDPRSTDDPAALGRVLRAGFGVVLWHRRRRPDAVCGEFHRGVKTVVDDGDGALFLPGAVHALRGQVGAEDTESYWAHGLAILYDDPHRPLPGTGDLLEAP
;
A
#
# COMPACT_ATOMS: atom_id res chain seq x y z
N MET A 1 -16.71 -10.59 63.46
CA MET A 1 -16.09 -11.89 63.12
C MET A 1 -17.19 -12.89 62.80
N SER A 2 -17.52 -13.02 61.52
CA SER A 2 -17.97 -14.25 60.86
C SER A 2 -17.95 -13.94 59.36
N ALA A 3 -17.12 -14.67 58.63
CA ALA A 3 -16.91 -14.49 57.20
C ALA A 3 -18.09 -15.11 56.43
N GLY A 4 -18.74 -14.30 55.60
CA GLY A 4 -19.62 -14.79 54.54
C GLY A 4 -18.78 -15.16 53.33
N TYR A 5 -18.70 -16.45 53.07
CA TYR A 5 -18.19 -17.04 51.84
C TYR A 5 -19.20 -16.76 50.72
N ASP A 6 -18.94 -15.76 49.87
CA ASP A 6 -19.63 -15.65 48.57
C ASP A 6 -18.91 -16.55 47.56
N GLY A 7 -19.28 -17.82 47.57
CA GLY A 7 -18.99 -18.76 46.50
C GLY A 7 -19.82 -18.41 45.26
N GLY A 8 -19.34 -17.46 44.46
CA GLY A 8 -19.83 -17.24 43.10
C GLY A 8 -19.24 -18.32 42.17
N ALA A 9 -20.09 -19.10 41.53
CA ALA A 9 -19.66 -20.09 40.54
C ALA A 9 -18.93 -19.41 39.35
N PRO A 10 -17.71 -19.84 38.97
CA PRO A 10 -17.03 -19.34 37.78
C PRO A 10 -17.60 -20.05 36.54
N GLY A 11 -18.83 -19.71 36.14
CA GLY A 11 -19.62 -20.59 35.25
C GLY A 11 -19.61 -20.31 33.74
N GLY A 12 -19.46 -19.05 33.31
CA GLY A 12 -19.69 -18.68 31.88
C GLY A 12 -18.43 -18.33 31.09
N SER A 13 -17.69 -17.31 31.54
CA SER A 13 -16.51 -16.81 30.81
C SER A 13 -15.37 -17.82 30.74
N GLY A 14 -15.15 -18.63 31.79
CA GLY A 14 -14.12 -19.67 31.79
C GLY A 14 -14.41 -20.83 30.83
N ALA A 15 -15.68 -21.18 30.62
CA ALA A 15 -16.09 -22.23 29.69
C ALA A 15 -15.86 -21.79 28.23
N ALA A 16 -16.25 -20.56 27.89
CA ALA A 16 -16.02 -19.99 26.57
C ALA A 16 -14.52 -19.83 26.23
N GLU A 17 -13.69 -19.43 27.20
CA GLU A 17 -12.23 -19.39 27.03
C GLU A 17 -11.62 -20.78 26.78
N LEU A 18 -12.10 -21.82 27.47
CA LEU A 18 -11.67 -23.20 27.25
C LEU A 18 -12.10 -23.72 25.86
N ALA A 19 -13.34 -23.44 25.46
CA ALA A 19 -13.84 -23.81 24.14
C ALA A 19 -13.05 -23.11 23.01
N LEU A 20 -12.73 -21.83 23.19
CA LEU A 20 -11.87 -21.09 22.27
C LEU A 20 -10.49 -21.76 22.15
N ARG A 21 -9.88 -22.10 23.30
CA ARG A 21 -8.60 -22.80 23.33
C ARG A 21 -8.66 -24.11 22.54
N ASP A 22 -9.70 -24.90 22.70
CA ASP A 22 -9.85 -26.17 21.98
C ASP A 22 -9.99 -25.99 20.46
N LEU A 23 -10.75 -24.98 20.00
CA LEU A 23 -10.83 -24.64 18.58
C LEU A 23 -9.47 -24.20 18.00
N VAL A 24 -8.71 -23.39 18.75
CA VAL A 24 -7.38 -22.93 18.32
C VAL A 24 -6.41 -24.10 18.22
N LEU A 25 -6.41 -25.02 19.20
CA LEU A 25 -5.58 -26.23 19.16
C LEU A 25 -5.95 -27.11 17.96
N ALA A 26 -7.23 -27.31 17.68
CA ALA A 26 -7.71 -28.10 16.54
C ALA A 26 -7.37 -27.47 15.18
N ALA A 27 -7.22 -26.15 15.11
CA ALA A 27 -6.82 -25.44 13.90
C ALA A 27 -5.28 -25.37 13.71
N THR A 28 -4.50 -25.70 14.74
CA THR A 28 -3.04 -25.58 14.74
C THR A 28 -2.36 -26.83 14.14
N VAL A 29 -1.48 -26.62 13.17
CA VAL A 29 -0.84 -27.68 12.38
C VAL A 29 0.68 -27.72 12.56
N ARG A 30 1.28 -28.87 12.24
CA ARG A 30 2.73 -29.03 12.07
C ARG A 30 3.12 -28.82 10.61
N ILE A 31 4.24 -28.16 10.40
CA ILE A 31 4.87 -28.02 9.08
C ILE A 31 6.13 -28.89 9.04
N HIS A 32 6.21 -29.76 8.04
CA HIS A 32 7.32 -30.67 7.81
C HIS A 32 7.93 -30.44 6.41
N ARG A 33 9.19 -30.85 6.24
CA ARG A 33 9.85 -30.90 4.93
C ARG A 33 9.07 -31.83 3.99
N ALA A 34 8.99 -31.45 2.71
CA ALA A 34 8.41 -32.30 1.67
C ALA A 34 9.11 -33.67 1.61
N GLY A 35 8.34 -34.72 1.29
CA GLY A 35 8.89 -36.07 1.13
C GLY A 35 9.18 -36.83 2.43
N ALA A 36 8.71 -36.34 3.59
CA ALA A 36 8.86 -37.02 4.89
C ALA A 36 8.23 -38.44 4.96
N GLY A 37 7.54 -38.90 3.92
CA GLY A 37 6.94 -40.25 3.87
C GLY A 37 6.00 -40.49 5.05
N TYR A 38 5.96 -41.70 5.60
CA TYR A 38 5.15 -42.04 6.78
C TYR A 38 5.80 -41.62 8.13
N ALA A 39 6.94 -40.92 8.12
CA ALA A 39 7.73 -40.58 9.31
C ALA A 39 7.34 -39.22 9.94
N HIS A 40 6.04 -38.91 10.00
CA HIS A 40 5.53 -37.62 10.51
C HIS A 40 5.64 -37.46 12.03
N ASP A 41 5.90 -38.54 12.75
CA ASP A 41 6.16 -38.51 14.19
C ASP A 41 7.66 -38.38 14.52
N GLU A 42 8.53 -38.38 13.50
CA GLU A 42 9.96 -38.13 13.68
C GLU A 42 10.26 -36.61 13.68
N PRO A 43 10.97 -36.10 14.70
CA PRO A 43 11.34 -34.68 14.79
C PRO A 43 12.22 -34.17 13.66
N VAL A 44 12.92 -35.08 12.95
CA VAL A 44 13.95 -34.72 11.96
C VAL A 44 13.37 -33.98 10.75
N SER A 45 12.10 -34.24 10.42
CA SER A 45 11.40 -33.59 9.31
C SER A 45 10.61 -32.34 9.72
N PHE A 46 10.46 -32.07 11.02
CA PHE A 46 9.66 -30.97 11.57
C PHE A 46 10.37 -29.62 11.40
N LEU A 47 9.66 -28.63 10.85
CA LEU A 47 10.19 -27.29 10.57
C LEU A 47 9.61 -26.23 11.51
N GLY A 48 8.34 -26.38 11.88
CA GLY A 48 7.64 -25.39 12.71
C GLY A 48 6.13 -25.56 12.71
N SER A 49 5.42 -24.51 13.10
CA SER A 49 3.98 -24.52 13.30
C SER A 49 3.25 -23.73 12.22
N GLY A 50 1.96 -23.96 12.09
CA GLY A 50 1.06 -23.14 11.27
C GLY A 50 -0.37 -23.28 11.78
N PHE A 51 -1.32 -22.67 11.09
CA PHE A 51 -2.74 -22.88 11.37
C PHE A 51 -3.61 -22.70 10.13
N PHE A 52 -4.75 -23.37 10.11
CA PHE A 52 -5.75 -23.23 9.05
C PHE A 52 -6.41 -21.85 9.10
N VAL A 53 -6.17 -21.06 8.05
CA VAL A 53 -6.69 -19.69 7.89
C VAL A 53 -7.88 -19.62 6.94
N ALA A 54 -8.05 -20.60 6.06
CA ALA A 54 -9.21 -20.75 5.19
C ALA A 54 -9.26 -22.19 4.66
N PRO A 55 -10.37 -22.63 4.05
CA PRO A 55 -10.41 -23.86 3.26
C PRO A 55 -9.19 -24.04 2.36
N ASN A 56 -8.37 -25.05 2.66
CA ASN A 56 -7.15 -25.42 1.93
C ASN A 56 -5.97 -24.44 2.07
N TRP A 57 -5.99 -23.57 3.08
CA TRP A 57 -4.95 -22.58 3.31
C TRP A 57 -4.42 -22.63 4.73
N VAL A 58 -3.09 -22.64 4.84
CA VAL A 58 -2.37 -22.57 6.11
C VAL A 58 -1.52 -21.31 6.13
N LEU A 59 -1.58 -20.58 7.24
CA LEU A 59 -0.70 -19.45 7.54
C LEU A 59 0.41 -19.90 8.49
N THR A 60 1.63 -19.45 8.23
CA THR A 60 2.84 -19.75 9.02
C THR A 60 3.88 -18.64 8.82
N CYS A 61 5.07 -18.79 9.41
CA CYS A 61 6.20 -17.90 9.16
C CYS A 61 6.94 -18.28 7.87
N ALA A 62 7.52 -17.28 7.19
CA ALA A 62 8.27 -17.52 5.96
C ALA A 62 9.55 -18.31 6.22
N HIS A 63 10.26 -18.05 7.31
CA HIS A 63 11.46 -18.82 7.66
C HIS A 63 11.17 -20.31 7.91
N VAL A 64 9.96 -20.67 8.34
CA VAL A 64 9.56 -22.07 8.58
C VAL A 64 9.49 -22.82 7.26
N VAL A 65 8.84 -22.25 6.24
CA VAL A 65 8.68 -22.91 4.95
C VAL A 65 9.91 -22.78 4.06
N HIS A 66 10.74 -21.75 4.24
CA HIS A 66 12.01 -21.60 3.54
C HIS A 66 13.01 -22.70 3.91
N ALA A 67 12.90 -23.28 5.10
CA ALA A 67 13.70 -24.45 5.49
C ALA A 67 13.33 -25.74 4.71
N GLY A 68 12.22 -25.72 3.96
CA GLY A 68 11.81 -26.76 3.02
C GLY A 68 12.48 -26.60 1.65
N GLU A 69 12.76 -27.72 0.97
CA GLU A 69 13.32 -27.72 -0.38
C GLU A 69 12.21 -27.57 -1.43
N GLY A 70 12.43 -26.73 -2.44
CA GLY A 70 11.58 -26.67 -3.65
C GLY A 70 10.21 -25.98 -3.49
N GLY A 71 9.96 -25.26 -2.39
CA GLY A 71 8.68 -24.55 -2.18
C GLY A 71 7.50 -25.46 -1.87
N GLU A 72 7.75 -26.72 -1.52
CA GLU A 72 6.74 -27.69 -1.09
C GLU A 72 6.98 -28.06 0.37
N VAL A 73 5.89 -28.33 1.09
CA VAL A 73 5.89 -28.74 2.49
C VAL A 73 4.85 -29.84 2.72
N THR A 74 4.97 -30.56 3.83
CA THR A 74 3.92 -31.46 4.31
C THR A 74 3.27 -30.85 5.54
N VAL A 75 1.95 -30.67 5.49
CA VAL A 75 1.14 -30.16 6.60
C VAL A 75 0.55 -31.34 7.33
N VAL A 76 0.82 -31.46 8.63
CA VAL A 76 0.27 -32.52 9.47
C VAL A 76 -0.67 -31.92 10.50
N TYR A 77 -1.92 -32.37 10.51
CA TYR A 77 -2.98 -31.82 11.32
C TYR A 77 -3.81 -32.90 12.02
N ARG A 78 -4.59 -32.49 13.02
CA ARG A 78 -5.58 -33.33 13.70
C ARG A 78 -6.79 -32.49 14.07
N THR A 79 -7.99 -33.02 13.85
CA THR A 79 -9.26 -32.32 14.12
C THR A 79 -9.71 -32.46 15.56
N SER A 80 -9.27 -33.50 16.26
CA SER A 80 -9.56 -33.79 17.67
C SER A 80 -8.33 -34.44 18.33
N PRO A 81 -8.15 -34.31 19.67
CA PRO A 81 -7.11 -35.05 20.40
C PRO A 81 -7.23 -36.57 20.25
N TYR A 82 -8.41 -37.08 19.90
CA TYR A 82 -8.68 -38.50 19.70
C TYR A 82 -8.45 -38.99 18.27
N ASP A 83 -8.30 -38.06 17.31
CA ASP A 83 -8.09 -38.41 15.90
C ASP A 83 -6.61 -38.68 15.61
N ASP A 84 -6.36 -39.65 14.73
CA ASP A 84 -5.03 -39.88 14.18
C ASP A 84 -4.57 -38.69 13.33
N PRO A 85 -3.29 -38.31 13.40
CA PRO A 85 -2.76 -37.22 12.61
C PRO A 85 -2.83 -37.55 11.11
N ARG A 86 -3.26 -36.58 10.31
CA ARG A 86 -3.31 -36.68 8.85
C ARG A 86 -2.26 -35.77 8.23
N ALA A 87 -1.59 -36.24 7.19
CA ALA A 87 -0.56 -35.51 6.49
C ALA A 87 -1.00 -35.22 5.06
N VAL A 88 -0.80 -33.96 4.63
CA VAL A 88 -1.28 -33.45 3.35
C VAL A 88 -0.16 -32.64 2.69
N PRO A 89 0.15 -32.88 1.41
CA PRO A 89 1.10 -32.06 0.69
C PRO A 89 0.56 -30.63 0.47
N GLY A 90 1.43 -29.64 0.65
CA GLY A 90 1.12 -28.22 0.46
C GLY A 90 2.20 -27.51 -0.34
N ARG A 91 1.78 -26.53 -1.14
CA ARG A 91 2.66 -25.65 -1.92
C ARG A 91 2.72 -24.28 -1.27
N VAL A 92 3.92 -23.73 -1.12
CA VAL A 92 4.11 -22.34 -0.70
C VAL A 92 3.60 -21.43 -1.82
N ALA A 93 2.50 -20.72 -1.54
CA ALA A 93 1.85 -19.85 -2.50
C ALA A 93 2.40 -18.42 -2.46
N ALA A 94 2.81 -17.96 -1.27
CA ALA A 94 3.41 -16.65 -1.08
C ALA A 94 4.30 -16.61 0.17
N MET A 95 5.31 -15.74 0.16
CA MET A 95 6.18 -15.41 1.30
C MET A 95 6.37 -13.90 1.38
N LEU A 96 6.48 -13.36 2.59
CA LEU A 96 6.65 -11.94 2.86
C LEU A 96 7.87 -11.68 3.76
N PRO A 97 8.78 -10.76 3.39
CA PRO A 97 8.92 -10.19 2.03
C PRO A 97 9.38 -11.28 1.04
N GLU A 98 9.14 -11.06 -0.25
CA GLU A 98 9.72 -11.92 -1.29
C GLU A 98 11.23 -11.67 -1.37
N LEU A 99 12.04 -12.68 -1.05
CA LEU A 99 13.49 -12.59 -1.14
C LEU A 99 14.02 -13.44 -2.30
N THR A 100 14.81 -12.82 -3.17
CA THR A 100 15.62 -13.50 -4.17
C THR A 100 17.00 -13.78 -3.59
N GLY A 101 17.20 -14.95 -2.98
CA GLY A 101 18.49 -15.34 -2.39
C GLY A 101 18.33 -16.28 -1.19
N ARG A 102 19.47 -16.71 -0.61
CA ARG A 102 19.49 -17.47 0.65
C ARG A 102 19.70 -16.49 1.81
N PRO A 103 18.66 -16.08 2.56
CA PRO A 103 18.87 -15.43 3.84
C PRO A 103 19.60 -16.37 4.79
N ALA A 104 20.30 -15.81 5.78
CA ALA A 104 20.91 -16.62 6.83
C ALA A 104 19.81 -17.43 7.57
N PRO A 105 20.05 -18.71 7.91
CA PRO A 105 19.09 -19.54 8.64
C PRO A 105 18.61 -18.84 9.92
N GLY A 106 17.28 -18.74 10.10
CA GLY A 106 16.67 -18.12 11.28
C GLY A 106 16.55 -16.60 11.24
N ASN A 107 16.96 -15.93 10.16
CA ASN A 107 16.95 -14.47 10.06
C ASN A 107 16.11 -13.96 8.87
N TRP A 108 14.85 -14.38 8.78
CA TRP A 108 13.94 -13.83 7.78
C TRP A 108 13.43 -12.44 8.24
N PRO A 109 13.51 -11.40 7.39
CA PRO A 109 13.08 -10.05 7.72
C PRO A 109 11.57 -9.96 7.94
N ALA A 110 11.13 -8.96 8.69
CA ALA A 110 9.69 -8.71 8.87
C ALA A 110 9.00 -8.42 7.52
N PRO A 111 7.73 -8.82 7.31
CA PRO A 111 6.83 -9.40 8.31
C PRO A 111 6.96 -10.93 8.49
N ASP A 112 7.84 -11.65 7.79
CA ASP A 112 8.08 -13.10 8.01
C ASP A 112 6.80 -13.94 8.02
N LEU A 113 5.95 -13.77 6.99
CA LEU A 113 4.70 -14.51 6.82
C LEU A 113 4.74 -15.36 5.56
N ALA A 114 4.12 -16.53 5.59
CA ALA A 114 3.92 -17.36 4.41
C ALA A 114 2.54 -18.02 4.38
N LEU A 115 2.03 -18.17 3.16
CA LEU A 115 0.79 -18.88 2.88
C LEU A 115 1.09 -20.18 2.14
N VAL A 116 0.55 -21.28 2.66
CA VAL A 116 0.66 -22.61 2.08
C VAL A 116 -0.72 -23.02 1.59
N ARG A 117 -0.81 -23.38 0.31
CA ARG A 117 -2.01 -23.94 -0.30
C ARG A 117 -1.92 -25.46 -0.31
N LEU A 118 -2.91 -26.13 0.29
CA LEU A 118 -2.99 -27.59 0.27
C LEU A 118 -3.32 -28.10 -1.14
N ARG A 119 -2.78 -29.28 -1.48
CA ARG A 119 -2.99 -29.93 -2.78
C ARG A 119 -4.31 -30.69 -2.88
N GLU A 120 -4.93 -31.00 -1.74
CA GLU A 120 -6.20 -31.71 -1.64
C GLU A 120 -7.07 -31.09 -0.54
N PRO A 121 -8.41 -31.16 -0.69
CA PRO A 121 -9.32 -30.61 0.29
C PRO A 121 -9.38 -31.46 1.56
N VAL A 122 -9.42 -30.78 2.71
CA VAL A 122 -9.51 -31.44 4.01
C VAL A 122 -10.58 -30.83 4.90
N GLY A 123 -11.21 -31.68 5.71
CA GLY A 123 -12.02 -31.21 6.84
C GLY A 123 -11.09 -30.68 7.93
N HIS A 124 -11.27 -29.43 8.33
CA HIS A 124 -10.44 -28.77 9.32
C HIS A 124 -11.26 -27.75 10.12
N THR A 125 -10.77 -27.42 11.32
CA THR A 125 -11.21 -26.22 12.05
C THR A 125 -10.48 -25.02 11.47
N CYS A 126 -11.21 -23.98 11.04
CA CYS A 126 -10.64 -22.72 10.57
C CYS A 126 -10.64 -21.71 11.70
N VAL A 127 -9.53 -21.02 11.93
CA VAL A 127 -9.50 -19.92 12.89
C VAL A 127 -10.31 -18.72 12.40
N TYR A 128 -10.83 -17.90 13.30
CA TYR A 128 -11.37 -16.59 12.94
C TYR A 128 -10.25 -15.55 12.97
N VAL A 129 -9.86 -15.07 11.80
CA VAL A 129 -8.86 -14.00 11.65
C VAL A 129 -9.54 -12.64 11.70
N SER A 130 -8.99 -11.73 12.51
CA SER A 130 -9.50 -10.37 12.63
C SER A 130 -9.43 -9.63 11.30
N GLU A 131 -10.47 -8.89 10.95
CA GLU A 131 -10.53 -7.96 9.81
C GLU A 131 -10.12 -6.53 10.20
N ARG A 132 -9.81 -6.29 11.48
CA ARG A 132 -9.45 -4.97 12.02
C ARG A 132 -8.12 -4.46 11.47
N PRO A 133 -7.88 -3.15 11.49
CA PRO A 133 -6.67 -2.56 10.95
C PRO A 133 -5.44 -2.66 11.84
N ASN A 134 -5.62 -2.76 13.14
CA ASN A 134 -4.54 -2.66 14.10
C ASN A 134 -4.43 -3.98 14.88
N PRO A 135 -3.21 -4.51 15.12
CA PRO A 135 -3.00 -5.63 16.01
C PRO A 135 -3.33 -5.32 17.48
N HIS A 136 -3.91 -4.15 17.81
CA HIS A 136 -4.41 -3.80 19.14
C HIS A 136 -5.09 -4.98 19.82
N PHE A 137 -4.36 -5.61 20.74
CA PHE A 137 -4.86 -6.66 21.60
C PHE A 137 -5.86 -6.02 22.56
N GLY A 138 -7.08 -6.54 22.63
CA GLY A 138 -8.13 -6.02 23.50
C GLY A 138 -7.80 -6.09 25.00
N GLY A 139 -6.63 -6.61 25.36
CA GLY A 139 -6.10 -6.66 26.73
C GLY A 139 -4.58 -6.72 26.77
N THR A 140 -4.04 -6.85 27.98
CA THR A 140 -2.58 -6.92 28.24
C THR A 140 -1.96 -8.28 27.93
N GLY A 141 -2.77 -9.26 27.51
CA GLY A 141 -2.33 -10.62 27.27
C GLY A 141 -3.01 -11.28 26.07
N VAL A 142 -2.28 -12.21 25.48
CA VAL A 142 -2.66 -13.01 24.31
C VAL A 142 -2.54 -14.49 24.63
N PHE A 143 -3.27 -15.29 23.88
CA PHE A 143 -3.14 -16.74 23.87
C PHE A 143 -2.35 -17.17 22.63
N TYR A 144 -1.49 -18.18 22.74
CA TYR A 144 -0.82 -18.78 21.59
C TYR A 144 -0.92 -20.30 21.61
N ALA A 145 -0.81 -20.92 20.44
CA ALA A 145 -0.64 -22.35 20.28
C ALA A 145 0.46 -22.64 19.23
N GLY A 146 1.17 -23.75 19.39
CA GLY A 146 2.20 -24.18 18.45
C GLY A 146 2.73 -25.57 18.78
N TRP A 147 3.45 -26.16 17.85
CA TRP A 147 4.12 -27.44 18.04
C TRP A 147 5.59 -27.24 18.40
N THR A 148 6.13 -28.16 19.19
CA THR A 148 7.55 -28.18 19.54
C THR A 148 8.03 -29.62 19.70
N ALA A 149 9.34 -29.81 19.67
CA ALA A 149 9.97 -31.12 19.79
C ALA A 149 10.96 -31.21 20.96
N PRO A 150 10.57 -30.86 22.21
CA PRO A 150 11.46 -30.94 23.35
C PRO A 150 11.95 -32.37 23.53
N ARG A 151 13.28 -32.54 23.64
CA ARG A 151 13.94 -33.86 23.77
C ARG A 151 13.56 -34.85 22.66
N GLY A 152 13.23 -34.36 21.46
CA GLY A 152 12.93 -35.20 20.31
C GLY A 152 11.53 -35.84 20.33
N ARG A 153 10.57 -35.29 21.08
CA ARG A 153 9.17 -35.72 21.03
C ARG A 153 8.26 -34.58 20.60
N LEU A 154 7.51 -34.80 19.50
CA LEU A 154 6.55 -33.82 19.01
C LEU A 154 5.37 -33.69 19.98
N GLN A 155 5.08 -32.47 20.39
CA GLN A 155 3.94 -32.13 21.23
C GLN A 155 3.42 -30.73 20.91
N ILE A 156 2.11 -30.55 21.06
CA ILE A 156 1.49 -29.23 21.01
C ILE A 156 1.72 -28.51 22.36
N LEU A 157 2.01 -27.22 22.29
CA LEU A 157 2.22 -26.31 23.40
C LEU A 157 1.32 -25.11 23.20
N ASP A 158 0.68 -24.69 24.29
CA ASP A 158 -0.11 -23.48 24.33
C ASP A 158 0.16 -22.70 25.62
N GLY A 159 -0.17 -21.42 25.64
CA GLY A 159 0.00 -20.60 26.82
C GLY A 159 -0.46 -19.17 26.65
N ARG A 160 -0.35 -18.40 27.73
CA ARG A 160 -0.61 -16.96 27.72
C ARG A 160 0.71 -16.18 27.68
N LEU A 161 0.73 -15.11 26.90
CA LEU A 161 1.84 -14.17 26.79
C LEU A 161 1.33 -12.76 27.09
N THR A 162 2.19 -11.90 27.63
CA THR A 162 1.86 -10.48 27.83
C THR A 162 2.37 -9.64 26.66
N VAL A 163 1.63 -8.59 26.31
CA VAL A 163 2.05 -7.63 25.28
C VAL A 163 2.94 -6.57 25.94
N GLN A 164 4.17 -6.41 25.46
CA GLN A 164 5.18 -5.51 26.05
C GLN A 164 5.42 -4.23 25.23
N GLY A 165 4.78 -4.08 24.07
CA GLY A 165 4.91 -2.93 23.20
C GLY A 165 5.16 -3.33 21.74
N THR A 166 5.72 -2.40 20.98
CA THR A 166 5.93 -2.54 19.52
C THR A 166 7.41 -2.30 19.19
N ILE A 167 7.95 -3.07 18.25
CA ILE A 167 9.29 -2.91 17.67
C ILE A 167 9.14 -2.33 16.28
N SER A 168 9.98 -1.36 15.91
CA SER A 168 9.96 -0.68 14.61
C SER A 168 8.57 -0.11 14.28
N ALA A 169 7.95 0.54 15.28
CA ALA A 169 6.65 1.20 15.13
C ALA A 169 6.66 2.15 13.94
N TRP A 170 5.54 2.23 13.22
CA TRP A 170 5.38 3.10 12.04
C TRP A 170 6.31 2.79 10.86
N SER A 171 6.86 1.57 10.82
CA SER A 171 7.69 1.09 9.71
C SER A 171 7.05 -0.15 9.04
N PRO A 172 7.49 -0.53 7.82
CA PRO A 172 7.11 -1.80 7.21
C PRO A 172 7.49 -3.04 8.04
N GLU A 173 8.44 -2.89 8.98
CA GLU A 173 8.97 -3.96 9.81
C GLU A 173 8.30 -4.07 11.19
N GLU A 174 7.22 -3.34 11.44
CA GLU A 174 6.54 -3.32 12.74
C GLU A 174 6.16 -4.73 13.22
N GLN A 175 6.49 -5.03 14.48
CA GLN A 175 6.11 -6.27 15.16
C GLN A 175 5.72 -5.97 16.60
N VAL A 176 4.83 -6.80 17.13
CA VAL A 176 4.45 -6.73 18.55
C VAL A 176 5.49 -7.48 19.36
N ARG A 177 6.00 -6.86 20.42
CA ARG A 177 6.86 -7.50 21.42
C ARG A 177 6.01 -8.26 22.45
N LEU A 178 6.30 -9.54 22.63
CA LEU A 178 5.66 -10.40 23.63
C LEU A 178 6.57 -10.59 24.86
N GLY A 179 5.95 -11.02 25.97
CA GLY A 179 6.58 -11.26 27.26
C GLY A 179 7.79 -12.19 27.23
N GLN A 180 8.61 -12.16 28.30
CA GLN A 180 9.90 -12.85 28.43
C GLN A 180 9.80 -14.38 28.65
N ASN A 181 8.68 -15.01 28.29
CA ASN A 181 8.56 -16.47 28.43
C ASN A 181 9.52 -17.17 27.47
N ASP A 182 10.11 -18.28 27.91
CA ASP A 182 10.92 -19.15 27.06
C ASP A 182 10.03 -19.83 26.02
N LEU A 183 10.09 -19.35 24.77
CA LEU A 183 9.39 -19.95 23.65
C LEU A 183 10.29 -21.00 22.99
N PRO A 184 9.97 -22.30 23.08
CA PRO A 184 10.83 -23.34 22.55
C PRO A 184 10.84 -23.35 21.02
N SER A 185 11.91 -23.88 20.43
CA SER A 185 12.00 -24.05 18.99
C SER A 185 10.81 -24.86 18.44
N GLY A 186 10.31 -24.44 17.28
CA GLY A 186 9.18 -25.06 16.57
C GLY A 186 7.86 -24.31 16.68
N VAL A 187 7.63 -23.51 17.73
CA VAL A 187 6.34 -22.82 17.93
C VAL A 187 6.11 -21.66 16.95
N SER A 188 7.16 -21.22 16.25
CA SER A 188 7.07 -20.19 15.21
C SER A 188 6.07 -20.59 14.12
N GLY A 189 5.27 -19.63 13.69
CA GLY A 189 4.17 -19.80 12.75
C GLY A 189 2.82 -20.15 13.40
N GLY A 190 2.78 -20.40 14.71
CA GLY A 190 1.54 -20.64 15.45
C GLY A 190 0.64 -19.39 15.58
N PRO A 191 -0.68 -19.54 15.79
CA PRO A 191 -1.59 -18.40 15.92
C PRO A 191 -1.41 -17.66 17.25
N VAL A 192 -1.55 -16.34 17.21
CA VAL A 192 -1.68 -15.46 18.39
C VAL A 192 -3.09 -14.91 18.43
N VAL A 193 -3.79 -15.15 19.54
CA VAL A 193 -5.23 -14.94 19.72
C VAL A 193 -5.48 -13.90 20.81
N ASP A 194 -6.39 -12.97 20.53
CA ASP A 194 -6.99 -12.10 21.53
C ASP A 194 -8.08 -12.90 22.28
N PRO A 195 -7.88 -13.26 23.56
CA PRO A 195 -8.84 -14.07 24.31
C PRO A 195 -10.12 -13.30 24.66
N VAL A 196 -10.10 -11.97 24.63
CA VAL A 196 -11.27 -11.13 24.91
C VAL A 196 -12.23 -11.16 23.71
N ARG A 197 -11.67 -11.12 22.50
CA ARG A 197 -12.45 -11.09 21.25
C ARG A 197 -12.65 -12.46 20.62
N GLY A 198 -11.82 -13.43 20.98
CA GLY A 198 -11.75 -14.72 20.31
C GLY A 198 -11.33 -14.56 18.85
N GLU A 199 -10.32 -13.74 18.56
CA GLU A 199 -9.85 -13.47 17.19
C GLU A 199 -8.35 -13.74 17.08
N VAL A 200 -7.91 -14.35 15.98
CA VAL A 200 -6.49 -14.40 15.63
C VAL A 200 -6.07 -13.03 15.12
N VAL A 201 -5.08 -12.46 15.80
CA VAL A 201 -4.57 -11.10 15.59
C VAL A 201 -3.11 -11.09 15.16
N GLY A 202 -2.41 -12.22 15.26
CA GLY A 202 -1.05 -12.33 14.79
C GLY A 202 -0.52 -13.74 14.62
N VAL A 203 0.72 -13.83 14.17
CA VAL A 203 1.50 -15.05 13.98
C VAL A 203 2.73 -14.99 14.87
N LEU A 204 2.95 -16.04 15.65
CA LEU A 204 4.03 -16.11 16.63
C LEU A 204 5.38 -16.28 15.94
N LYS A 205 6.36 -15.46 16.35
CA LYS A 205 7.77 -15.59 15.97
C LYS A 205 8.61 -15.76 17.23
N SER A 206 9.16 -16.96 17.44
CA SER A 206 10.11 -17.24 18.52
C SER A 206 11.49 -16.68 18.15
N ARG A 207 12.21 -16.09 19.12
CA ARG A 207 13.59 -15.67 18.90
C ARG A 207 14.55 -16.86 18.96
N ALA A 208 15.53 -16.89 18.06
CA ALA A 208 16.49 -17.98 17.94
C ALA A 208 17.71 -17.85 18.88
N ASP A 209 17.93 -16.67 19.47
CA ASP A 209 19.18 -16.26 20.11
C ASP A 209 19.17 -16.36 21.65
N HIS A 210 18.57 -17.40 22.24
CA HIS A 210 18.58 -17.64 23.70
C HIS A 210 18.14 -16.45 24.58
N GLY A 211 17.62 -15.37 24.00
CA GLY A 211 17.05 -14.22 24.68
C GLY A 211 15.59 -14.50 25.01
N GLY A 212 15.17 -14.13 26.22
CA GLY A 212 13.79 -14.34 26.65
C GLY A 212 12.76 -13.67 25.73
N GLY A 213 11.67 -14.40 25.45
CA GLY A 213 10.47 -13.89 24.78
C GLY A 213 10.37 -14.14 23.27
N GLY A 214 9.38 -13.49 22.65
CA GLY A 214 9.08 -13.60 21.22
C GLY A 214 8.45 -12.34 20.66
N THR A 215 8.23 -12.33 19.35
CA THR A 215 7.43 -11.29 18.68
C THR A 215 6.18 -11.90 18.06
N SER A 216 5.20 -11.06 17.77
CA SER A 216 4.04 -11.41 16.96
C SER A 216 3.97 -10.48 15.77
N ILE A 217 3.76 -11.05 14.61
CA ILE A 217 3.50 -10.31 13.38
C ILE A 217 1.99 -10.18 13.25
N GLY A 218 1.48 -8.96 13.07
CA GLY A 218 0.04 -8.74 12.91
C GLY A 218 -0.50 -9.36 11.60
N VAL A 219 -1.70 -9.93 11.66
CA VAL A 219 -2.35 -10.55 10.48
C VAL A 219 -2.70 -9.53 9.39
N GLU A 220 -2.84 -8.25 9.74
CA GLU A 220 -3.05 -7.15 8.80
C GLU A 220 -1.89 -6.99 7.82
N ARG A 221 -0.69 -7.47 8.17
CA ARG A 221 0.47 -7.47 7.27
C ARG A 221 0.26 -8.33 6.03
N LEU A 222 -0.68 -9.28 6.02
CA LEU A 222 -1.05 -10.00 4.80
C LEU A 222 -1.58 -9.09 3.69
N ARG A 223 -2.06 -7.88 4.03
CA ARG A 223 -2.51 -6.90 3.03
C ARG A 223 -1.38 -6.41 2.12
N THR A 224 -0.12 -6.60 2.49
CA THR A 224 1.06 -6.21 1.68
C THR A 224 1.49 -7.27 0.66
N LEU A 225 0.80 -8.43 0.58
CA LEU A 225 1.05 -9.44 -0.46
C LEU A 225 1.06 -8.82 -1.85
N ARG A 226 2.02 -9.18 -2.70
CA ARG A 226 2.02 -8.64 -4.06
C ARG A 226 0.82 -9.15 -4.85
N LEU A 227 0.29 -8.31 -5.73
CA LEU A 227 -0.69 -8.72 -6.72
C LEU A 227 0.07 -9.35 -7.89
N PRO A 228 -0.10 -10.66 -8.15
CA PRO A 228 0.54 -11.28 -9.30
C PRO A 228 -0.04 -10.75 -10.62
N ALA A 229 0.76 -10.74 -11.67
CA ALA A 229 0.39 -10.25 -12.99
C ALA A 229 -0.78 -11.02 -13.64
N ASP A 230 -1.04 -12.25 -13.19
CA ASP A 230 -2.17 -13.08 -13.65
C ASP A 230 -3.53 -12.69 -13.01
N GLY A 231 -3.52 -11.70 -12.11
CA GLY A 231 -4.72 -11.16 -11.45
C GLY A 231 -5.27 -12.04 -10.32
N ASN A 232 -4.62 -13.17 -10.00
CA ASN A 232 -5.09 -14.04 -8.92
C ASN A 232 -4.60 -13.57 -7.56
N ASP A 233 -5.31 -12.60 -6.97
CA ASP A 233 -4.99 -12.07 -5.66
C ASP A 233 -5.11 -13.14 -4.56
N VAL A 234 -3.96 -13.60 -4.06
CA VAL A 234 -3.87 -14.59 -2.98
C VAL A 234 -4.56 -14.09 -1.70
N TYR A 235 -4.44 -12.80 -1.39
CA TYR A 235 -5.10 -12.21 -0.22
C TYR A 235 -6.62 -12.35 -0.31
N GLN A 236 -7.20 -11.94 -1.45
CA GLN A 236 -8.65 -12.02 -1.67
C GLN A 236 -9.11 -13.48 -1.69
N SER A 237 -8.34 -14.36 -2.33
CA SER A 237 -8.65 -15.80 -2.38
C SER A 237 -8.74 -16.43 -1.00
N VAL A 238 -7.78 -16.14 -0.11
CA VAL A 238 -7.76 -16.65 1.27
C VAL A 238 -8.93 -16.07 2.05
N PHE A 239 -9.09 -14.76 2.06
CA PHE A 239 -10.08 -14.13 2.94
C PHE A 239 -11.52 -14.29 2.45
N HIS A 240 -11.76 -14.37 1.13
CA HIS A 240 -13.07 -14.76 0.62
C HIS A 240 -13.42 -16.21 1.00
N ALA A 241 -12.44 -17.12 1.03
CA ALA A 241 -12.67 -18.49 1.46
C ALA A 241 -12.88 -18.57 2.99
N HIS A 242 -12.12 -17.81 3.77
CA HIS A 242 -12.29 -17.69 5.23
C HIS A 242 -13.70 -17.19 5.59
N ASP A 243 -14.14 -16.08 5.00
CA ASP A 243 -15.39 -15.44 5.38
C ASP A 243 -16.61 -16.26 4.98
N ARG A 244 -16.55 -16.93 3.82
CA ARG A 244 -17.58 -17.90 3.43
C ARG A 244 -17.60 -19.12 4.34
N TYR A 245 -16.45 -19.65 4.73
CA TYR A 245 -16.38 -20.79 5.65
C TYR A 245 -17.09 -20.50 6.98
N HIS A 246 -16.84 -19.35 7.59
CA HIS A 246 -17.46 -18.99 8.88
C HIS A 246 -18.96 -18.74 8.76
N ARG A 247 -19.42 -18.13 7.65
CA ARG A 247 -20.85 -18.00 7.36
C ARG A 247 -21.51 -19.37 7.18
N ASP A 248 -20.93 -20.22 6.34
CA ASP A 248 -21.55 -21.49 5.95
C ASP A 248 -21.56 -22.48 7.12
N ARG A 249 -20.49 -22.49 7.94
CA ARG A 249 -20.42 -23.34 9.14
C ARG A 249 -21.47 -22.97 10.19
N GLN A 250 -21.88 -21.71 10.28
CA GLN A 250 -22.96 -21.27 11.16
C GLN A 250 -24.35 -21.68 10.66
N GLN A 251 -24.52 -21.86 9.35
CA GLN A 251 -25.80 -22.27 8.75
C GLN A 251 -25.97 -23.79 8.72
N ALA A 252 -24.87 -24.54 8.78
CA ALA A 252 -24.88 -25.99 8.73
C ALA A 252 -25.62 -26.59 9.94
N ALA A 253 -26.74 -27.28 9.69
CA ALA A 253 -27.53 -27.96 10.73
C ALA A 253 -26.93 -29.31 11.17
N ASP A 254 -25.85 -29.75 10.52
CA ASP A 254 -25.39 -31.14 10.55
C ASP A 254 -24.38 -31.45 11.69
N SER A 255 -23.98 -30.46 12.49
CA SER A 255 -23.11 -30.67 13.65
C SER A 255 -23.65 -29.92 14.88
N PRO A 256 -23.69 -30.57 16.06
CA PRO A 256 -24.02 -29.92 17.33
C PRO A 256 -22.83 -29.17 17.95
N ASP A 257 -21.65 -29.19 17.31
CA ASP A 257 -20.44 -28.58 17.86
C ASP A 257 -20.54 -27.05 17.83
N PRO A 258 -20.09 -26.34 18.88
CA PRO A 258 -20.11 -24.88 18.91
C PRO A 258 -19.24 -24.32 17.80
N THR A 259 -19.76 -23.32 17.08
CA THR A 259 -18.99 -22.60 16.09
C THR A 259 -18.12 -21.51 16.74
N TRP A 260 -17.23 -20.93 15.95
CA TRP A 260 -16.43 -19.79 16.41
C TRP A 260 -17.30 -18.59 16.81
N ALA A 261 -18.39 -18.34 16.08
CA ALA A 261 -19.30 -17.24 16.35
C ALA A 261 -20.13 -17.48 17.62
N ASP A 262 -20.48 -18.73 17.93
CA ASP A 262 -21.16 -19.07 19.20
C ASP A 262 -20.27 -18.75 20.40
N ILE A 263 -19.00 -19.18 20.36
CA ILE A 263 -18.01 -18.92 21.41
C ILE A 263 -17.74 -17.42 21.56
N GLN A 264 -17.58 -16.69 20.45
CA GLN A 264 -17.46 -15.22 20.48
C GLN A 264 -18.70 -14.56 21.10
N GLY A 265 -19.88 -15.13 20.87
CA GLY A 265 -21.13 -14.69 21.48
C GLY A 265 -21.12 -14.80 23.00
N GLU A 266 -20.62 -15.93 23.51
CA GLU A 266 -20.46 -16.19 24.94
C GLU A 266 -19.37 -15.33 25.60
N LEU A 267 -18.28 -15.06 24.88
CA LEU A 267 -17.23 -14.11 25.31
C LEU A 267 -17.74 -12.66 25.35
N GLY A 268 -18.90 -12.38 24.74
CA GLY A 268 -19.43 -11.02 24.63
C GLY A 268 -18.68 -10.16 23.61
N ALA A 269 -18.00 -10.77 22.64
CA ALA A 269 -17.25 -10.11 21.58
C ALA A 269 -18.21 -9.37 20.63
N ARG A 270 -18.63 -8.17 21.01
CA ARG A 270 -19.55 -7.32 20.25
C ARG A 270 -18.89 -5.99 19.91
N PRO A 271 -18.24 -5.87 18.74
CA PRO A 271 -17.66 -4.61 18.26
C PRO A 271 -18.68 -3.46 18.30
N GLY A 272 -18.43 -2.44 19.13
CA GLY A 272 -19.29 -1.25 19.23
C GLY A 272 -20.76 -1.53 19.52
N ARG A 273 -21.12 -2.71 20.08
CA ARG A 273 -22.51 -3.16 20.30
C ARG A 273 -23.41 -3.14 19.04
N THR A 274 -22.84 -3.25 17.84
CA THR A 274 -23.57 -3.18 16.56
C THR A 274 -24.14 -4.52 16.11
N LEU A 275 -23.30 -5.34 15.47
CA LEU A 275 -23.65 -6.68 15.03
C LEU A 275 -23.16 -7.71 16.05
N GLY A 276 -23.97 -8.74 16.30
CA GLY A 276 -23.48 -9.93 16.99
C GLY A 276 -22.49 -10.73 16.12
N PRO A 277 -21.67 -11.62 16.70
CA PRO A 277 -20.70 -12.45 15.95
C PRO A 277 -21.31 -13.21 14.77
N HIS A 278 -22.52 -13.74 14.94
CA HIS A 278 -23.27 -14.39 13.87
C HIS A 278 -23.58 -13.44 12.69
N GLN A 279 -24.20 -12.29 12.98
CA GLN A 279 -24.56 -11.28 11.97
C GLN A 279 -23.32 -10.70 11.28
N ARG A 280 -22.21 -10.55 12.01
CA ARG A 280 -20.91 -10.13 11.45
C ARG A 280 -20.36 -11.17 10.49
N SER A 281 -20.37 -12.45 10.86
CA SER A 281 -19.92 -13.55 10.00
C SER A 281 -20.78 -13.69 8.75
N GLU A 282 -22.10 -13.50 8.88
CA GLU A 282 -23.02 -13.46 7.74
C GLU A 282 -22.68 -12.32 6.77
N LEU A 283 -22.51 -11.09 7.28
CA LEU A 283 -22.15 -9.94 6.45
C LEU A 283 -20.79 -10.15 5.75
N LEU A 284 -19.77 -10.60 6.47
CA LEU A 284 -18.45 -10.89 5.90
C LEU A 284 -18.54 -11.94 4.78
N GLY A 285 -19.30 -13.01 4.98
CA GLY A 285 -19.54 -14.02 3.93
C GLY A 285 -20.26 -13.44 2.71
N LEU A 286 -21.26 -12.57 2.90
CA LEU A 286 -21.94 -11.87 1.80
C LEU A 286 -21.01 -10.93 1.03
N LEU A 287 -20.11 -10.23 1.73
CA LEU A 287 -19.08 -9.40 1.11
C LEU A 287 -18.07 -10.23 0.32
N ALA A 288 -17.74 -11.45 0.79
CA ALA A 288 -16.83 -12.38 0.12
C ALA A 288 -17.43 -13.04 -1.15
N ASP A 289 -18.75 -13.04 -1.32
CA ASP A 289 -19.39 -13.48 -2.57
C ASP A 289 -19.33 -12.42 -3.68
N LEU A 290 -19.03 -11.16 -3.32
CA LEU A 290 -18.81 -10.10 -4.29
C LEU A 290 -17.38 -10.16 -4.84
N PRO A 291 -17.15 -9.71 -6.09
CA PRO A 291 -15.80 -9.40 -6.56
C PRO A 291 -15.11 -8.42 -5.61
N PRO A 292 -13.78 -8.50 -5.44
CA PRO A 292 -13.04 -7.53 -4.62
C PRO A 292 -13.18 -6.10 -5.16
N PRO A 293 -12.88 -5.06 -4.36
CA PRO A 293 -12.79 -3.69 -4.86
C PRO A 293 -11.84 -3.61 -6.06
N VAL A 294 -12.19 -2.79 -7.07
CA VAL A 294 -11.36 -2.60 -8.28
C VAL A 294 -10.00 -1.96 -7.98
N SER A 295 -9.90 -1.22 -6.87
CA SER A 295 -8.65 -0.72 -6.31
C SER A 295 -8.82 -0.40 -4.82
N THR A 296 -7.70 -0.27 -4.11
CA THR A 296 -7.70 0.26 -2.73
C THR A 296 -8.24 1.70 -2.70
N ARG A 297 -7.94 2.52 -3.71
CA ARG A 297 -8.51 3.86 -3.85
C ARG A 297 -10.04 3.85 -3.88
N ALA A 298 -10.66 2.98 -4.68
CA ALA A 298 -12.11 2.86 -4.77
C ALA A 298 -12.75 2.47 -3.43
N LEU A 299 -12.11 1.57 -2.67
CA LEU A 299 -12.56 1.22 -1.32
C LEU A 299 -12.46 2.43 -0.36
N LEU A 300 -11.35 3.17 -0.41
CA LEU A 300 -11.17 4.38 0.40
C LEU A 300 -12.21 5.46 0.05
N ASP A 301 -12.59 5.60 -1.22
CA ASP A 301 -13.63 6.55 -1.64
C ASP A 301 -15.02 6.15 -1.14
N VAL A 302 -15.35 4.85 -1.12
CA VAL A 302 -16.55 4.36 -0.43
C VAL A 302 -16.52 4.75 1.05
N LEU A 303 -15.40 4.53 1.75
CA LEU A 303 -15.29 4.86 3.17
C LEU A 303 -15.36 6.37 3.44
N ARG A 304 -14.72 7.20 2.59
CA ARG A 304 -14.78 8.68 2.69
C ARG A 304 -16.18 9.24 2.40
N SER A 305 -17.01 8.51 1.65
CA SER A 305 -18.39 8.90 1.36
C SER A 305 -19.35 8.67 2.54
N LEU A 306 -18.92 7.96 3.58
CA LEU A 306 -19.76 7.63 4.72
C LEU A 306 -20.02 8.85 5.63
N PRO A 307 -21.25 9.00 6.14
CA PRO A 307 -21.60 10.12 7.00
C PRO A 307 -20.85 10.05 8.33
N ASP A 308 -20.31 11.19 8.77
CA ASP A 308 -19.61 11.37 10.05
C ASP A 308 -18.44 10.39 10.31
N PHE A 309 -17.90 9.76 9.25
CA PHE A 309 -16.78 8.84 9.35
C PHE A 309 -15.50 9.48 8.81
N ARG A 310 -14.49 9.59 9.67
CA ARG A 310 -13.15 10.00 9.28
C ARG A 310 -12.30 8.76 9.04
N VAL A 311 -11.88 8.55 7.80
CA VAL A 311 -10.96 7.46 7.45
C VAL A 311 -9.59 7.76 8.08
N PRO A 312 -9.06 6.90 8.97
CA PRO A 312 -7.72 7.07 9.52
C PRO A 312 -6.64 6.83 8.45
N SER A 313 -5.44 7.36 8.68
CA SER A 313 -4.26 6.97 7.90
C SER A 313 -3.85 5.57 8.33
N LEU A 314 -3.80 4.64 7.37
CA LEU A 314 -3.65 3.21 7.65
C LEU A 314 -2.50 2.64 6.85
N VAL A 315 -1.64 1.95 7.59
CA VAL A 315 -0.48 1.27 7.06
C VAL A 315 -0.41 -0.11 7.72
N PRO A 316 -0.66 -1.21 6.99
CA PRO A 316 -1.00 -1.28 5.57
C PRO A 316 -2.46 -0.86 5.24
N ALA A 317 -2.66 -0.32 4.04
CA ALA A 317 -3.93 0.08 3.47
C ALA A 317 -4.92 -1.10 3.37
N PRO A 318 -6.23 -0.85 3.58
CA PRO A 318 -7.26 -1.87 3.42
C PRO A 318 -7.29 -2.39 1.98
N ARG A 319 -7.62 -3.67 1.80
CA ARG A 319 -7.54 -4.34 0.49
C ARG A 319 -8.84 -4.99 0.05
N GLY A 320 -9.58 -5.61 0.96
CA GLY A 320 -10.88 -6.23 0.69
C GLY A 320 -12.04 -5.51 1.38
N TRP A 321 -13.27 -5.84 0.99
CA TRP A 321 -14.49 -5.33 1.65
C TRP A 321 -14.51 -5.63 3.16
N ARG A 322 -13.95 -6.76 3.57
CA ARG A 322 -13.78 -7.10 5.00
C ARG A 322 -12.98 -6.04 5.76
N ASP A 323 -11.96 -5.47 5.14
CA ASP A 323 -11.09 -4.50 5.79
C ASP A 323 -11.84 -3.20 6.03
N GLY A 324 -12.65 -2.77 5.07
CA GLY A 324 -13.54 -1.63 5.23
C GLY A 324 -14.48 -1.80 6.41
N LEU A 325 -15.10 -2.98 6.57
CA LEU A 325 -15.94 -3.28 7.74
C LEU A 325 -15.13 -3.25 9.05
N GLY A 326 -13.92 -3.81 9.05
CA GLY A 326 -13.00 -3.77 10.19
C GLY A 326 -12.65 -2.35 10.65
N LEU A 327 -12.51 -1.42 9.71
CA LEU A 327 -12.28 0.00 10.02
C LEU A 327 -13.45 0.62 10.77
N LEU A 328 -14.69 0.32 10.36
CA LEU A 328 -15.87 0.82 11.03
C LEU A 328 -15.93 0.28 12.47
N TYR A 329 -15.61 -1.00 12.68
CA TYR A 329 -15.63 -1.58 14.02
C TYR A 329 -14.55 -1.09 14.97
N GLU A 330 -13.45 -0.58 14.43
CA GLU A 330 -12.37 0.00 15.23
C GLU A 330 -12.61 1.48 15.52
N HIS A 331 -13.18 2.24 14.57
CA HIS A 331 -13.21 3.70 14.64
C HIS A 331 -14.61 4.33 14.69
N ALA A 332 -15.69 3.56 14.50
CA ALA A 332 -17.03 4.11 14.64
C ALA A 332 -17.34 4.44 16.10
N ARG A 333 -17.97 5.60 16.32
CA ARG A 333 -18.55 5.95 17.62
C ARG A 333 -19.65 4.95 17.97
N GLN A 334 -19.82 4.65 19.27
CA GLN A 334 -20.78 3.63 19.72
C GLN A 334 -22.23 3.97 19.33
N ASP A 335 -22.58 5.25 19.23
CA ASP A 335 -23.88 5.70 18.74
C ASP A 335 -23.93 5.70 17.20
N GLY A 336 -24.91 5.01 16.62
CA GLY A 336 -25.18 5.04 15.18
C GLY A 336 -24.33 4.09 14.33
N ALA A 337 -23.44 3.30 14.91
CA ALA A 337 -22.55 2.41 14.16
C ALA A 337 -23.27 1.35 13.31
N LEU A 338 -24.51 0.94 13.66
CA LEU A 338 -25.31 0.07 12.80
C LEU A 338 -25.73 0.77 11.50
N LYS A 339 -26.14 2.05 11.57
CA LYS A 339 -26.45 2.85 10.38
C LYS A 339 -25.22 2.99 9.50
N LEU A 340 -24.06 3.24 10.11
CA LEU A 340 -22.79 3.33 9.38
C LEU A 340 -22.43 2.04 8.63
N VAL A 341 -22.65 0.86 9.25
CA VAL A 341 -22.45 -0.45 8.58
C VAL A 341 -23.43 -0.64 7.42
N LEU A 342 -24.69 -0.24 7.56
CA LEU A 342 -25.67 -0.31 6.49
C LEU A 342 -25.35 0.67 5.35
N ASP A 343 -24.90 1.88 5.67
CA ASP A 343 -24.43 2.88 4.71
C ASP A 343 -23.18 2.41 3.96
N TYR A 344 -22.28 1.70 4.65
CA TYR A 344 -21.15 1.01 4.04
C TYR A 344 -21.59 -0.10 3.09
N ALA A 345 -22.50 -0.98 3.50
CA ALA A 345 -23.05 -2.01 2.60
C ALA A 345 -23.73 -1.39 1.35
N MET A 346 -24.41 -0.26 1.51
CA MET A 346 -24.95 0.50 0.37
C MET A 346 -23.87 1.13 -0.51
N GLY A 347 -22.77 1.60 0.09
CA GLY A 347 -21.58 2.07 -0.62
C GLY A 347 -20.92 0.94 -1.42
N VAL A 348 -20.78 -0.24 -0.80
CA VAL A 348 -20.35 -1.47 -1.49
C VAL A 348 -21.30 -1.77 -2.63
N LEU A 349 -22.62 -1.80 -2.46
CA LEU A 349 -23.58 -2.00 -3.58
C LEU A 349 -23.48 -0.95 -4.69
N SER A 350 -22.93 0.23 -4.40
CA SER A 350 -22.75 1.32 -5.36
C SER A 350 -21.44 1.27 -6.12
N ALA A 351 -20.46 0.50 -5.63
CA ALA A 351 -19.12 0.45 -6.19
C ALA A 351 -19.09 -0.22 -7.56
N GLU A 352 -18.28 0.33 -8.46
CA GLU A 352 -18.08 -0.22 -9.80
C GLU A 352 -17.47 -1.63 -9.73
N ARG A 353 -17.92 -2.52 -10.62
CA ARG A 353 -17.40 -3.88 -10.73
C ARG A 353 -17.66 -4.47 -12.12
N PRO A 354 -16.89 -5.49 -12.52
CA PRO A 354 -17.18 -6.26 -13.72
C PRO A 354 -18.57 -6.93 -13.63
N PRO A 355 -19.40 -6.85 -14.68
CA PRO A 355 -20.71 -7.50 -14.66
C PRO A 355 -20.55 -9.02 -14.74
N ALA A 356 -21.07 -9.73 -13.74
CA ALA A 356 -21.14 -11.19 -13.72
C ALA A 356 -22.48 -11.65 -13.09
N PRO A 357 -23.08 -12.76 -13.57
CA PRO A 357 -24.32 -13.29 -12.98
C PRO A 357 -24.20 -13.60 -11.48
N SER A 358 -23.05 -14.14 -11.05
CA SER A 358 -22.74 -14.37 -9.63
C SER A 358 -22.70 -13.08 -8.82
N ALA A 359 -22.10 -12.01 -9.36
CA ALA A 359 -22.05 -10.71 -8.71
C ALA A 359 -23.46 -10.11 -8.53
N LEU A 360 -24.35 -10.24 -9.53
CA LEU A 360 -25.74 -9.78 -9.43
C LEU A 360 -26.54 -10.55 -8.36
N ALA A 361 -26.31 -11.86 -8.25
CA ALA A 361 -26.92 -12.68 -7.20
C ALA A 361 -26.42 -12.26 -5.80
N ALA A 362 -25.11 -12.07 -5.65
CA ALA A 362 -24.49 -11.59 -4.40
C ALA A 362 -24.99 -10.19 -4.02
N GLU A 363 -25.15 -9.27 -4.97
CA GLU A 363 -25.74 -7.95 -4.73
C GLU A 363 -27.19 -8.02 -4.23
N ARG A 364 -27.98 -8.94 -4.79
CA ARG A 364 -29.36 -9.15 -4.32
C ARG A 364 -29.35 -9.69 -2.89
N ALA A 365 -28.50 -10.67 -2.58
CA ALA A 365 -28.37 -11.23 -1.25
C ALA A 365 -27.93 -10.16 -0.22
N LEU A 366 -26.93 -9.34 -0.55
CA LEU A 366 -26.50 -8.24 0.31
C LEU A 366 -27.60 -7.19 0.51
N TRP A 367 -28.36 -6.85 -0.54
CA TRP A 367 -29.51 -5.96 -0.40
C TRP A 367 -30.61 -6.53 0.50
N ASP A 368 -30.90 -7.83 0.38
CA ASP A 368 -31.89 -8.50 1.21
C ASP A 368 -31.46 -8.49 2.68
N TRP A 369 -30.17 -8.71 2.94
CA TRP A 369 -29.57 -8.56 4.27
C TRP A 369 -29.68 -7.13 4.82
N VAL A 370 -29.38 -6.11 4.01
CA VAL A 370 -29.53 -4.69 4.40
C VAL A 370 -30.98 -4.39 4.80
N ARG A 371 -31.96 -4.85 4.01
CA ARG A 371 -33.39 -4.66 4.32
C ARG A 371 -33.80 -5.34 5.61
N HIS A 372 -33.35 -6.59 5.82
CA HIS A 372 -33.68 -7.35 7.02
C HIS A 372 -33.08 -6.70 8.28
N THR A 373 -31.80 -6.37 8.23
CA THR A 373 -31.06 -5.76 9.35
C THR A 373 -31.59 -4.37 9.70
N ALA A 374 -32.04 -3.60 8.71
CA ALA A 374 -32.65 -2.28 8.92
C ALA A 374 -34.08 -2.33 9.45
N ALA A 375 -34.72 -3.50 9.59
CA ALA A 375 -36.13 -3.62 9.96
C ALA A 375 -36.47 -2.91 11.28
N GLY A 376 -35.57 -2.96 12.27
CA GLY A 376 -35.75 -2.31 13.58
C GLY A 376 -35.46 -0.80 13.63
N LEU A 377 -35.01 -0.17 12.54
CA LEU A 377 -34.65 1.26 12.51
C LEU A 377 -35.86 2.17 12.26
N ASP A 378 -35.66 3.48 12.19
CA ASP A 378 -36.73 4.43 11.88
C ASP A 378 -37.21 4.32 10.42
N SER A 379 -38.48 4.65 10.16
CA SER A 379 -39.09 4.53 8.83
C SER A 379 -38.46 5.45 7.79
N GLY A 380 -37.97 6.63 8.20
CA GLY A 380 -37.29 7.59 7.34
C GLY A 380 -35.98 7.02 6.79
N TYR A 381 -35.16 6.43 7.66
CA TYR A 381 -33.92 5.78 7.28
C TYR A 381 -34.14 4.58 6.35
N ARG A 382 -35.13 3.71 6.67
CA ARG A 382 -35.50 2.60 5.77
C ARG A 382 -35.94 3.08 4.39
N HIS A 383 -36.71 4.17 4.32
CA HIS A 383 -37.14 4.77 3.06
C HIS A 383 -35.94 5.32 2.27
N ALA A 384 -34.99 5.99 2.94
CA ALA A 384 -33.77 6.50 2.32
C ALA A 384 -32.91 5.38 1.71
N LEU A 385 -32.75 4.25 2.40
CA LEU A 385 -32.04 3.07 1.86
C LEU A 385 -32.72 2.53 0.60
N ALA A 386 -34.06 2.45 0.59
CA ALA A 386 -34.82 2.00 -0.57
C ALA A 386 -34.72 2.95 -1.76
N GLN A 387 -34.72 4.27 -1.52
CA GLN A 387 -34.51 5.29 -2.56
C GLN A 387 -33.12 5.15 -3.19
N ARG A 388 -32.05 5.06 -2.39
CA ARG A 388 -30.69 4.83 -2.87
C ARG A 388 -30.58 3.56 -3.71
N ARG A 389 -31.26 2.47 -3.31
CA ARG A 389 -31.32 1.23 -4.11
C ARG A 389 -32.02 1.44 -5.46
N ALA A 390 -33.12 2.18 -5.50
CA ALA A 390 -33.83 2.47 -6.74
C ALA A 390 -32.96 3.31 -7.70
N GLU A 391 -32.26 4.32 -7.18
CA GLU A 391 -31.31 5.13 -7.95
C GLU A 391 -30.17 4.30 -8.55
N LEU A 392 -29.62 3.36 -7.78
CA LEU A 392 -28.59 2.43 -8.27
C LEU A 392 -29.07 1.58 -9.43
N LEU A 393 -30.24 0.97 -9.30
CA LEU A 393 -30.84 0.16 -10.36
C LEU A 393 -31.17 1.01 -11.60
N GLY A 394 -31.63 2.25 -11.40
CA GLY A 394 -31.88 3.21 -12.48
C GLY A 394 -30.61 3.56 -13.26
N ARG A 395 -29.49 3.81 -12.56
CA ARG A 395 -28.17 4.06 -13.17
C ARG A 395 -27.68 2.86 -14.00
N ALA A 396 -27.76 1.65 -13.45
CA ALA A 396 -27.35 0.44 -14.15
C ALA A 396 -28.19 0.19 -15.43
N GLN A 397 -29.51 0.38 -15.35
CA GLN A 397 -30.40 0.26 -16.50
C GLN A 397 -30.13 1.32 -17.58
N ALA A 398 -29.78 2.54 -17.18
CA ALA A 398 -29.40 3.61 -18.12
C ALA A 398 -28.08 3.30 -18.82
N ALA A 399 -27.07 2.81 -18.10
CA ALA A 399 -25.79 2.39 -18.66
C ALA A 399 -25.97 1.24 -19.67
N HIS A 400 -26.78 0.23 -19.32
CA HIS A 400 -27.08 -0.88 -20.23
C HIS A 400 -27.78 -0.43 -21.51
N ARG A 401 -28.76 0.49 -21.40
CA ARG A 401 -29.45 1.08 -22.58
C ARG A 401 -28.49 1.86 -23.49
N ARG A 402 -27.55 2.62 -22.92
CA ARG A 402 -26.53 3.34 -23.70
C ARG A 402 -25.60 2.38 -24.45
N ALA A 403 -25.16 1.31 -23.78
CA ALA A 403 -24.34 0.28 -24.41
C ALA A 403 -25.08 -0.42 -25.58
N ALA A 404 -26.35 -0.76 -25.40
CA ALA A 404 -27.17 -1.41 -26.43
C ALA A 404 -27.45 -0.50 -27.65
N CYS A 405 -27.64 0.81 -27.46
CA CYS A 405 -27.79 1.77 -28.57
C CYS A 405 -26.46 2.11 -29.27
N GLY A 406 -25.32 1.94 -28.61
CA GLY A 406 -23.99 2.14 -29.21
C GLY A 406 -23.56 0.99 -30.15
N THR A 407 -24.19 -0.18 -30.04
CA THR A 407 -23.87 -1.37 -30.84
C THR A 407 -24.71 -1.55 -32.12
N SER A 408 -25.64 -0.64 -32.42
CA SER A 408 -26.51 -0.73 -33.62
C SER A 408 -26.18 0.25 -34.74
N GLY A 409 -24.98 0.84 -34.76
CA GLY A 409 -24.53 1.76 -35.82
C GLY A 409 -23.26 1.30 -36.53
N GLY A 410 -23.41 0.72 -37.73
CA GLY A 410 -22.42 0.86 -38.81
C GLY A 410 -21.35 -0.23 -38.97
N ALA A 411 -21.65 -1.23 -39.78
CA ALA A 411 -20.62 -1.94 -40.56
C ALA A 411 -20.07 -0.97 -41.62
N GLY A 412 -18.96 -0.31 -41.32
CA GLY A 412 -18.17 0.49 -42.25
C GLY A 412 -16.70 0.29 -41.94
N LYS A 413 -15.94 -0.20 -42.92
CA LYS A 413 -14.48 -0.27 -42.86
C LYS A 413 -13.94 1.14 -42.66
N ASP A 414 -13.39 1.42 -41.48
CA ASP A 414 -12.35 2.41 -41.31
C ASP A 414 -11.30 1.83 -40.36
N THR A 415 -10.05 1.84 -40.84
CA THR A 415 -8.84 1.58 -40.07
C THR A 415 -8.81 2.53 -38.88
N ALA A 416 -9.15 2.02 -37.70
CA ALA A 416 -9.00 2.74 -36.45
C ALA A 416 -7.50 2.95 -36.18
N VAL A 417 -6.99 4.11 -36.57
CA VAL A 417 -5.89 4.74 -35.85
C VAL A 417 -6.36 4.80 -34.40
N LEU A 418 -5.62 4.17 -33.49
CA LEU A 418 -5.78 4.34 -32.05
C LEU A 418 -5.55 5.81 -31.75
N GLU A 419 -6.61 6.61 -31.78
CA GLU A 419 -6.63 7.95 -31.20
C GLU A 419 -6.22 7.81 -29.74
N PRO A 420 -5.12 8.46 -29.29
CA PRO A 420 -4.78 8.47 -27.89
C PRO A 420 -5.94 9.10 -27.12
N VAL A 421 -6.52 8.33 -26.20
CA VAL A 421 -7.57 8.79 -25.30
C VAL A 421 -7.03 9.99 -24.53
N ARG A 422 -7.42 11.19 -24.97
CA ARG A 422 -7.12 12.44 -24.28
C ARG A 422 -7.79 12.38 -22.90
N PRO A 423 -7.04 12.49 -21.79
CA PRO A 423 -7.66 12.53 -20.47
C PRO A 423 -8.53 13.79 -20.40
N LEU A 424 -9.84 13.61 -20.19
CA LEU A 424 -10.70 14.69 -19.75
C LEU A 424 -10.08 15.28 -18.48
N LEU A 425 -9.66 16.54 -18.53
CA LEU A 425 -9.23 17.35 -17.39
C LEU A 425 -10.18 17.10 -16.21
N ALA A 426 -9.72 16.27 -15.26
CA ALA A 426 -10.54 15.83 -14.15
C ALA A 426 -10.89 17.06 -13.30
N LYS A 427 -12.20 17.25 -13.07
CA LYS A 427 -12.75 18.29 -12.20
C LYS A 427 -12.34 18.14 -10.73
N HIS A 428 -11.67 17.05 -10.40
CA HIS A 428 -11.08 16.74 -9.10
C HIS A 428 -9.57 16.58 -9.27
N PRO A 429 -8.78 17.11 -8.34
CA PRO A 429 -7.35 16.95 -8.38
C PRO A 429 -6.94 15.48 -8.34
N GLU A 430 -6.02 15.10 -9.23
CA GLU A 430 -5.56 13.71 -9.31
C GLU A 430 -4.79 13.30 -8.04
N PRO A 431 -5.02 12.07 -7.55
CA PRO A 431 -4.25 11.52 -6.44
C PRO A 431 -2.77 11.42 -6.83
N SER A 432 -1.90 11.71 -5.88
CA SER A 432 -0.45 11.74 -6.11
C SER A 432 0.33 11.22 -4.90
N VAL A 433 1.52 10.73 -5.17
CA VAL A 433 2.49 10.32 -4.16
C VAL A 433 3.62 11.34 -4.14
N LEU A 434 4.06 11.72 -2.95
CA LEU A 434 5.17 12.62 -2.73
C LEU A 434 6.28 11.90 -1.97
N LEU A 435 7.44 11.75 -2.62
CA LEU A 435 8.70 11.39 -1.97
C LEU A 435 9.48 12.67 -1.69
N VAL A 436 9.81 12.93 -0.43
CA VAL A 436 10.69 14.03 -0.02
C VAL A 436 12.00 13.44 0.46
N VAL A 437 13.10 13.94 -0.07
CA VAL A 437 14.47 13.64 0.36
C VAL A 437 15.07 14.91 0.92
N LEU A 438 15.61 14.84 2.14
CA LEU A 438 16.25 15.94 2.84
C LEU A 438 17.73 15.63 3.07
N ARG A 439 18.58 16.62 2.86
CA ARG A 439 20.02 16.48 3.05
C ARG A 439 20.39 16.57 4.53
N ARG A 440 21.32 15.74 4.97
CA ARG A 440 22.01 15.90 6.26
C ARG A 440 23.31 16.68 6.04
N GLY A 441 23.40 17.90 6.57
CA GLY A 441 24.53 18.80 6.30
C GLY A 441 25.91 18.24 6.71
N TRP A 442 25.96 17.35 7.70
CA TRP A 442 27.19 16.73 8.22
C TRP A 442 27.44 15.30 7.71
N GLU A 443 26.50 14.71 6.98
CA GLU A 443 26.60 13.36 6.39
C GLU A 443 26.08 13.43 4.94
N PRO A 444 26.88 13.92 3.97
CA PRO A 444 26.42 14.20 2.62
C PRO A 444 25.98 12.95 1.83
N ASP A 445 26.50 11.78 2.20
CA ASP A 445 26.13 10.50 1.59
C ASP A 445 24.84 9.89 2.18
N HIS A 446 24.22 10.57 3.16
CA HIS A 446 23.00 10.11 3.81
C HIS A 446 21.89 11.17 3.76
N CYS A 447 20.66 10.70 3.75
CA CYS A 447 19.48 11.55 3.70
C CYS A 447 18.41 11.09 4.68
N ASP A 448 17.57 12.04 5.09
CA ASP A 448 16.28 11.74 5.70
C ASP A 448 15.23 11.74 4.59
N TRP A 449 14.20 10.91 4.71
CA TRP A 449 13.18 10.77 3.67
C TRP A 449 11.79 10.62 4.26
N SER A 450 10.78 11.01 3.49
CA SER A 450 9.38 10.71 3.81
C SER A 450 8.57 10.42 2.56
N VAL A 451 7.57 9.55 2.71
CA VAL A 451 6.60 9.21 1.66
C VAL A 451 5.21 9.59 2.16
N SER A 452 4.52 10.39 1.35
CA SER A 452 3.19 10.92 1.64
C SER A 452 2.25 10.70 0.47
N VAL A 453 0.94 10.63 0.76
CA VAL A 453 -0.12 10.58 -0.24
C VAL A 453 -0.94 11.86 -0.19
N GLY A 454 -1.25 12.42 -1.36
CA GLY A 454 -1.98 13.69 -1.48
C GLY A 454 -3.04 13.63 -2.57
N GLY A 455 -4.01 14.53 -2.47
CA GLY A 455 -5.14 14.64 -3.40
C GLY A 455 -5.56 16.08 -3.61
N GLY A 456 -4.71 16.85 -4.30
CA GLY A 456 -5.05 18.18 -4.79
C GLY A 456 -4.50 19.40 -4.10
N PRO A 457 -4.71 20.58 -4.72
CA PRO A 457 -4.06 21.82 -4.33
C PRO A 457 -4.36 22.26 -2.90
N ASP A 458 -5.53 21.86 -2.36
CA ASP A 458 -5.99 22.29 -1.03
C ASP A 458 -5.88 21.20 0.05
N GLN A 459 -5.34 20.02 -0.27
CA GLN A 459 -5.21 18.93 0.69
C GLN A 459 -3.75 18.74 1.10
N GLU A 460 -3.47 18.98 2.39
CA GLU A 460 -2.16 18.67 2.97
C GLU A 460 -1.86 17.17 2.79
N PRO A 461 -0.68 16.81 2.24
CA PRO A 461 -0.35 15.42 1.98
C PRO A 461 -0.23 14.67 3.31
N THR A 462 -0.89 13.52 3.39
CA THR A 462 -0.84 12.65 4.57
C THR A 462 0.43 11.82 4.52
N ARG A 463 1.35 12.05 5.46
CA ARG A 463 2.57 11.27 5.60
C ARG A 463 2.25 9.84 6.03
N LEU A 464 2.81 8.86 5.31
CA LEU A 464 2.64 7.43 5.59
C LEU A 464 3.88 6.83 6.26
N TYR A 465 5.06 7.19 5.77
CA TYR A 465 6.33 6.70 6.27
C TYR A 465 7.37 7.81 6.30
N GLU A 466 8.33 7.66 7.20
CA GLU A 466 9.56 8.42 7.23
C GLU A 466 10.71 7.53 7.67
N GLY A 467 11.92 7.94 7.28
CA GLY A 467 13.15 7.30 7.70
C GLY A 467 14.26 8.31 7.79
N GLU A 468 15.19 8.05 8.69
CA GLU A 468 16.34 8.90 8.92
C GLU A 468 17.63 8.19 8.50
N ARG A 469 18.61 8.99 8.10
CA ARG A 469 20.00 8.53 7.90
C ARG A 469 20.09 7.32 6.96
N ALA A 470 19.28 7.29 5.91
CA ALA A 470 19.39 6.30 4.85
C ALA A 470 20.55 6.67 3.90
N PRO A 471 21.32 5.71 3.39
CA PRO A 471 22.33 6.00 2.38
C PRO A 471 21.64 6.49 1.09
N LEU A 472 22.18 7.55 0.50
CA LEU A 472 21.65 8.10 -0.75
C LEU A 472 21.86 7.10 -1.91
N ASP A 473 23.02 6.44 -1.91
CA ASP A 473 23.28 5.26 -2.73
C ASP A 473 22.50 4.06 -2.15
N GLY A 474 21.65 3.43 -2.95
CA GLY A 474 20.74 2.39 -2.47
C GLY A 474 19.49 2.90 -1.73
N LEU A 475 19.14 4.20 -1.82
CA LEU A 475 17.91 4.74 -1.22
C LEU A 475 16.66 3.97 -1.65
N VAL A 476 16.63 3.45 -2.89
CA VAL A 476 15.53 2.63 -3.41
C VAL A 476 15.19 1.45 -2.51
N ASP A 477 16.17 0.79 -1.89
CA ASP A 477 15.95 -0.37 -1.03
C ASP A 477 15.18 -0.01 0.26
N HIS A 478 15.29 1.25 0.71
CA HIS A 478 14.61 1.76 1.90
C HIS A 478 13.21 2.27 1.57
N VAL A 479 13.01 2.85 0.38
CA VAL A 479 11.74 3.49 -0.01
C VAL A 479 10.85 2.62 -0.89
N ALA A 480 11.31 1.47 -1.39
CA ALA A 480 10.53 0.66 -2.31
C ALA A 480 9.21 0.14 -1.72
N ALA A 481 9.23 -0.44 -0.52
CA ALA A 481 8.01 -0.87 0.16
C ALA A 481 7.09 0.31 0.55
N PRO A 482 7.61 1.41 1.14
CA PRO A 482 6.84 2.64 1.35
C PRO A 482 6.18 3.23 0.10
N LEU A 483 6.90 3.28 -1.03
CA LEU A 483 6.36 3.78 -2.30
C LEU A 483 5.29 2.85 -2.87
N ALA A 484 5.54 1.53 -2.88
CA ALA A 484 4.56 0.55 -3.31
C ALA A 484 3.27 0.69 -2.50
N GLU A 485 3.40 0.88 -1.19
CA GLU A 485 2.26 1.14 -0.31
C GLU A 485 1.52 2.42 -0.64
N ALA A 486 2.23 3.54 -0.81
CA ALA A 486 1.63 4.82 -1.18
C ALA A 486 0.88 4.75 -2.52
N PHE A 487 1.44 4.03 -3.50
CA PHE A 487 0.78 3.79 -4.77
C PHE A 487 -0.52 2.99 -4.62
N ARG A 488 -0.61 2.02 -3.70
CA ARG A 488 -1.90 1.34 -3.43
C ARG A 488 -3.00 2.32 -3.00
N HIS A 489 -2.68 3.37 -2.23
CA HIS A 489 -3.67 4.37 -1.81
C HIS A 489 -4.22 5.23 -2.95
N CYS A 490 -3.46 5.35 -4.05
CA CYS A 490 -3.70 6.34 -5.10
C CYS A 490 -4.07 5.73 -6.46
N ASP A 491 -3.51 4.57 -6.82
CA ASP A 491 -3.63 3.99 -8.15
C ASP A 491 -5.08 3.50 -8.43
N GLU A 492 -5.53 3.74 -9.66
CA GLU A 492 -6.73 3.17 -10.26
C GLU A 492 -6.36 2.30 -11.47
N PRO A 493 -7.19 1.32 -11.85
CA PRO A 493 -6.93 0.52 -13.04
C PRO A 493 -6.75 1.39 -14.30
N GLY A 494 -5.59 1.28 -14.93
CA GLY A 494 -5.23 2.07 -16.13
C GLY A 494 -4.90 3.54 -15.86
N ARG A 495 -4.85 3.97 -14.59
CA ARG A 495 -4.55 5.36 -14.19
C ARG A 495 -3.58 5.36 -12.99
N PRO A 496 -2.28 5.16 -13.24
CA PRO A 496 -1.28 5.19 -12.18
C PRO A 496 -1.13 6.62 -11.63
N ALA A 497 -0.93 6.73 -10.32
CA ALA A 497 -0.73 8.00 -9.65
C ALA A 497 0.60 8.65 -10.03
N THR A 498 0.58 9.98 -10.14
CA THR A 498 1.81 10.76 -10.37
C THR A 498 2.70 10.70 -9.13
N LEU A 499 3.98 10.42 -9.33
CA LEU A 499 5.02 10.52 -8.30
C LEU A 499 5.71 11.88 -8.40
N TYR A 500 5.55 12.70 -7.37
CA TYR A 500 6.38 13.88 -7.13
C TYR A 500 7.58 13.49 -6.29
N VAL A 501 8.77 13.90 -6.72
CA VAL A 501 10.04 13.63 -6.05
C VAL A 501 10.67 14.98 -5.68
N ALA A 502 10.54 15.39 -4.44
CA ALA A 502 11.21 16.57 -3.91
C ALA A 502 12.64 16.20 -3.49
N LEU A 503 13.62 16.71 -4.23
CA LEU A 503 15.04 16.45 -4.05
C LEU A 503 15.78 17.74 -3.68
N PRO A 504 16.85 17.67 -2.88
CA PRO A 504 17.75 18.80 -2.70
C PRO A 504 18.40 19.18 -4.03
N HIS A 505 18.73 20.46 -4.23
CA HIS A 505 19.29 20.96 -5.49
C HIS A 505 20.56 20.21 -5.94
N LEU A 506 21.38 19.75 -4.97
CA LEU A 506 22.58 18.94 -5.23
C LEU A 506 22.28 17.53 -5.78
N HIS A 507 21.05 17.06 -5.63
CA HIS A 507 20.63 15.71 -5.97
C HIS A 507 19.48 15.68 -6.98
N LEU A 508 19.18 16.78 -7.68
CA LEU A 508 18.19 16.80 -8.77
C LEU A 508 18.52 15.80 -9.89
N GLY A 509 19.78 15.37 -9.99
CA GLY A 509 20.25 14.32 -10.89
C GLY A 509 19.89 12.89 -10.49
N LEU A 510 19.33 12.64 -9.31
CA LEU A 510 18.96 11.29 -8.85
C LEU A 510 17.93 10.66 -9.83
N PRO A 511 18.23 9.52 -10.47
CA PRO A 511 17.39 8.95 -11.52
C PRO A 511 16.26 8.11 -10.93
N VAL A 512 15.35 8.74 -10.18
CA VAL A 512 14.22 8.05 -9.54
C VAL A 512 13.30 7.36 -10.55
N ASP A 513 13.18 7.90 -11.75
CA ASP A 513 12.46 7.29 -12.87
C ASP A 513 13.07 5.97 -13.37
N ASP A 514 14.35 5.70 -13.09
CA ASP A 514 15.00 4.43 -13.42
C ASP A 514 14.81 3.35 -12.33
N TRP A 515 14.31 3.72 -11.15
CA TRP A 515 14.18 2.80 -10.02
C TRP A 515 13.15 1.71 -10.31
N ARG A 516 13.41 0.51 -9.79
CA ARG A 516 12.50 -0.64 -9.86
C ARG A 516 12.11 -1.02 -8.45
N LEU A 517 10.82 -1.05 -8.15
CA LEU A 517 10.32 -1.40 -6.81
C LEU A 517 10.26 -2.92 -6.56
N ALA A 518 10.33 -3.70 -7.65
CA ALA A 518 10.44 -5.15 -7.62
C ALA A 518 11.55 -5.59 -8.58
N PRO A 519 12.24 -6.72 -8.32
CA PRO A 519 13.32 -7.21 -9.17
C PRO A 519 12.92 -7.42 -10.64
N ASP A 520 11.66 -7.80 -10.87
CA ASP A 520 11.03 -8.05 -12.17
C ASP A 520 10.14 -6.88 -12.64
N GLY A 521 9.99 -5.83 -11.84
CA GLY A 521 9.17 -4.66 -12.14
C GLY A 521 9.80 -3.74 -13.19
N ALA A 522 8.98 -2.93 -13.86
CA ALA A 522 9.47 -1.93 -14.81
C ALA A 522 10.08 -0.72 -14.07
N PRO A 523 10.89 0.12 -14.74
CA PRO A 523 11.33 1.38 -14.16
C PRO A 523 10.13 2.27 -13.83
N LEU A 524 10.17 2.98 -12.70
CA LEU A 524 9.06 3.85 -12.26
C LEU A 524 8.60 4.83 -13.34
N GLY A 525 9.53 5.42 -14.10
CA GLY A 525 9.20 6.38 -15.16
C GLY A 525 8.43 5.79 -16.34
N ALA A 526 8.56 4.47 -16.57
CA ALA A 526 7.79 3.74 -17.58
C ALA A 526 6.41 3.30 -17.05
N GLU A 527 6.28 3.09 -15.73
CA GLU A 527 5.01 2.71 -15.10
C GLU A 527 4.10 3.91 -14.81
N ARG A 528 4.66 5.08 -14.50
CA ARG A 528 3.90 6.25 -14.07
C ARG A 528 4.63 7.58 -14.34
N PRO A 529 3.93 8.72 -14.33
CA PRO A 529 4.58 10.04 -14.35
C PRO A 529 5.45 10.24 -13.12
N VAL A 530 6.73 10.58 -13.33
CA VAL A 530 7.71 10.89 -12.28
C VAL A 530 8.23 12.30 -12.50
N LEU A 531 7.92 13.19 -11.56
CA LEU A 531 8.16 14.64 -11.64
C LEU A 531 9.08 15.11 -10.52
N VAL A 532 10.17 15.78 -10.88
CA VAL A 532 11.13 16.30 -9.90
C VAL A 532 10.71 17.68 -9.40
N ARG A 533 10.94 17.94 -8.11
CA ARG A 533 10.79 19.24 -7.43
C ARG A 533 12.04 19.53 -6.62
N CYS A 534 12.32 20.80 -6.34
CA CYS A 534 13.46 21.21 -5.52
C CYS A 534 13.00 21.43 -4.08
N SER A 535 13.51 20.65 -3.12
CA SER A 535 13.09 20.71 -1.72
C SER A 535 13.69 21.88 -0.93
N ASP A 536 14.87 22.35 -1.34
CA ASP A 536 15.66 23.40 -0.67
C ASP A 536 15.82 24.64 -1.56
N ARG A 537 14.82 24.90 -2.42
CA ARG A 537 14.80 26.04 -3.35
C ARG A 537 15.09 27.37 -2.66
N ASP A 538 14.51 27.59 -1.49
CA ASP A 538 14.63 28.85 -0.75
C ASP A 538 16.00 28.97 -0.03
N GLN A 539 16.81 27.91 -0.07
CA GLN A 539 18.15 27.84 0.52
C GLN A 539 19.25 27.74 -0.55
N LEU A 540 18.91 28.01 -1.83
CA LEU A 540 19.89 28.01 -2.91
C LEU A 540 20.99 29.04 -2.60
N PRO A 541 22.29 28.67 -2.66
CA PRO A 541 23.37 29.61 -2.37
C PRO A 541 23.35 30.77 -3.37
N ASP A 542 23.67 31.97 -2.87
CA ASP A 542 23.87 33.15 -3.70
C ASP A 542 24.98 32.91 -4.74
N GLU A 543 24.83 33.49 -5.93
CA GLU A 543 25.94 33.52 -6.88
C GLU A 543 27.05 34.40 -6.32
N GLU A 544 28.23 33.80 -6.06
CA GLU A 544 29.47 34.54 -5.84
C GLU A 544 29.59 35.57 -6.98
N PRO A 545 29.55 36.88 -6.70
CA PRO A 545 29.51 37.88 -7.76
C PRO A 545 30.88 37.91 -8.44
N SER A 546 31.00 37.17 -9.54
CA SER A 546 32.12 37.34 -10.45
C SER A 546 32.06 38.79 -10.98
N THR A 547 32.93 39.62 -10.42
CA THR A 547 33.11 41.05 -10.70
C THR A 547 32.05 42.03 -10.19
N ARG A 548 31.86 42.13 -8.87
CA ARG A 548 31.43 43.41 -8.27
C ARG A 548 32.54 44.46 -8.46
N ARG A 549 32.42 45.30 -9.49
CA ARG A 549 32.96 46.67 -9.42
C ARG A 549 32.23 47.39 -8.28
N SER A 550 32.95 47.53 -7.17
CA SER A 550 32.85 48.56 -6.12
C SER A 550 31.59 49.43 -6.11
N GLY A 551 30.83 49.38 -5.00
CA GLY A 551 30.31 50.62 -4.41
C GLY A 551 28.81 50.79 -4.15
N ALA A 552 27.97 49.76 -4.13
CA ALA A 552 26.56 49.91 -3.71
C ALA A 552 26.30 49.21 -2.36
N ALA A 553 25.70 49.96 -1.42
CA ALA A 553 25.40 49.49 -0.07
C ALA A 553 24.23 48.47 -0.06
N PRO A 554 24.20 47.50 0.87
CA PRO A 554 23.23 46.40 0.85
C PRO A 554 21.75 46.74 1.14
N TRP A 555 21.40 48.00 1.38
CA TRP A 555 20.06 48.38 1.86
C TRP A 555 19.25 49.25 0.88
N GLU A 556 19.74 49.50 -0.33
CA GLU A 556 18.98 50.18 -1.39
C GLU A 556 18.54 49.20 -2.49
N THR A 557 17.60 48.32 -2.15
CA THR A 557 16.73 47.67 -3.15
C THR A 557 15.28 47.70 -2.64
N ASP A 558 14.79 48.90 -2.37
CA ASP A 558 13.36 49.19 -2.24
C ASP A 558 12.71 48.97 -3.61
N GLY A 559 12.27 47.72 -3.85
CA GLY A 559 11.69 47.30 -5.12
C GLY A 559 12.03 45.86 -5.54
N ALA A 560 12.60 45.03 -4.67
CA ALA A 560 12.72 43.60 -4.93
C ALA A 560 11.31 43.02 -5.14
N GLU A 561 10.95 42.79 -6.40
CA GLU A 561 9.76 42.05 -6.80
C GLU A 561 9.75 40.74 -6.02
N ASP A 562 8.63 40.42 -5.35
CA ASP A 562 8.44 39.17 -4.63
C ASP A 562 8.84 38.01 -5.57
N PRO A 563 9.95 37.27 -5.30
CA PRO A 563 10.43 36.20 -6.18
C PRO A 563 9.36 35.12 -6.42
N ASP A 564 8.47 34.92 -5.45
CA ASP A 564 7.33 34.02 -5.62
C ASP A 564 6.25 34.61 -6.53
N ALA A 565 6.08 35.93 -6.56
CA ALA A 565 5.19 36.60 -7.50
C ALA A 565 5.71 36.48 -8.93
N GLU A 566 7.02 36.67 -9.17
CA GLU A 566 7.66 36.44 -10.49
C GLU A 566 7.44 34.99 -10.94
N ARG A 567 7.67 34.03 -10.04
CA ARG A 567 7.46 32.60 -10.31
C ARG A 567 6.00 32.28 -10.66
N ARG A 568 5.04 32.77 -9.86
CA ARG A 568 3.60 32.61 -10.13
C ARG A 568 3.21 33.25 -11.46
N ASP A 569 3.81 34.38 -11.82
CA ASP A 569 3.57 35.06 -13.09
C ASP A 569 4.07 34.24 -14.29
N ARG A 570 5.32 33.76 -14.23
CA ARG A 570 5.90 32.85 -15.24
C ARG A 570 5.07 31.58 -15.37
N TRP A 571 4.73 30.93 -14.26
CA TRP A 571 3.90 29.72 -14.26
C TRP A 571 2.56 29.94 -14.97
N ARG A 572 1.85 31.02 -14.61
CA ARG A 572 0.57 31.37 -15.24
C ARG A 572 0.74 31.62 -16.74
N ARG A 573 1.77 32.37 -17.15
CA ARG A 573 1.99 32.69 -18.58
C ARG A 573 2.36 31.46 -19.42
N LEU A 574 3.18 30.56 -18.87
CA LEU A 574 3.55 29.30 -19.52
C LEU A 574 2.32 28.43 -19.82
N HIS A 575 1.34 28.41 -18.92
CA HIS A 575 0.12 27.60 -19.09
C HIS A 575 -0.99 28.30 -19.91
N LEU A 576 -0.85 29.58 -20.23
CA LEU A 576 -1.79 30.34 -21.06
C LEU A 576 -1.40 30.42 -22.54
N ARG A 577 -0.18 30.01 -22.89
CA ARG A 577 0.39 30.12 -24.25
C ARG A 577 1.00 28.79 -24.68
N GLU A 578 1.31 28.69 -25.97
CA GLU A 578 2.12 27.60 -26.51
C GLU A 578 3.52 27.69 -25.91
N ALA A 579 3.97 26.58 -25.31
CA ALA A 579 5.28 26.46 -24.70
C ALA A 579 6.35 26.39 -25.78
N GLN A 580 7.55 26.91 -25.52
CA GLN A 580 8.67 26.85 -26.47
C GLN A 580 9.92 26.31 -25.80
N ALA A 581 10.52 25.26 -26.36
CA ALA A 581 11.77 24.69 -25.88
C ALA A 581 12.95 25.63 -26.19
N GLU A 582 13.74 25.93 -25.17
CA GLU A 582 14.97 26.72 -25.30
C GLU A 582 16.16 25.93 -24.76
N VAL A 583 17.07 25.50 -25.65
CA VAL A 583 18.29 24.75 -25.26
C VAL A 583 19.36 25.72 -24.76
N LEU A 584 19.77 25.59 -23.49
CA LEU A 584 20.63 26.60 -22.84
C LEU A 584 22.13 26.28 -22.82
N ASP A 585 22.49 24.99 -22.87
CA ASP A 585 23.86 24.51 -22.61
C ASP A 585 24.53 23.83 -23.82
N CYS A 586 23.89 23.90 -24.98
CA CYS A 586 24.32 23.22 -26.20
C CYS A 586 23.87 23.99 -27.44
N ASP A 587 24.80 24.20 -28.35
CA ASP A 587 24.61 24.88 -29.63
C ASP A 587 25.17 23.97 -30.73
N ASP A 588 24.28 23.28 -31.45
CA ASP A 588 24.63 22.27 -32.47
C ASP A 588 25.74 21.27 -32.06
N GLY A 589 25.67 20.81 -30.81
CA GLY A 589 26.61 19.84 -30.25
C GLY A 589 27.87 20.46 -29.62
N VAL A 590 28.05 21.77 -29.75
CA VAL A 590 29.04 22.55 -29.02
C VAL A 590 28.48 22.91 -27.65
N ARG A 591 29.17 22.52 -26.60
CA ARG A 591 28.76 22.81 -25.23
C ARG A 591 28.91 24.30 -24.93
N ARG A 592 27.94 24.88 -24.22
CA ARG A 592 27.98 26.24 -23.67
C ARG A 592 27.63 26.23 -22.18
N PRO A 593 28.16 27.16 -21.37
CA PRO A 593 27.73 27.31 -19.98
C PRO A 593 26.28 27.80 -19.93
N VAL A 594 25.53 27.34 -18.93
CA VAL A 594 24.17 27.85 -18.66
C VAL A 594 24.28 29.33 -18.26
N PRO A 595 23.48 30.24 -18.86
CA PRO A 595 23.51 31.66 -18.51
C PRO A 595 23.27 31.93 -17.02
N GLU A 596 23.78 33.05 -16.52
CA GLU A 596 23.52 33.51 -15.15
C GLU A 596 22.03 33.86 -14.94
N ALA A 597 21.55 33.79 -13.70
CA ALA A 597 20.13 33.94 -13.38
C ALA A 597 19.51 35.24 -13.94
N ALA A 598 20.25 36.35 -13.93
CA ALA A 598 19.79 37.62 -14.48
C ALA A 598 19.51 37.58 -16.00
N ALA A 599 20.33 36.85 -16.76
CA ALA A 599 20.11 36.66 -18.20
C ALA A 599 18.92 35.71 -18.46
N LEU A 600 18.79 34.67 -17.64
CA LEU A 600 17.67 33.71 -17.72
C LEU A 600 16.31 34.38 -17.47
N ARG A 601 16.24 35.36 -16.56
CA ARG A 601 14.99 36.13 -16.33
C ARG A 601 14.52 36.87 -17.58
N GLY A 602 15.43 37.26 -18.48
CA GLY A 602 15.11 37.92 -19.75
C GLY A 602 14.53 37.02 -20.84
N LEU A 603 14.56 35.69 -20.68
CA LEU A 603 13.93 34.76 -21.60
C LEU A 603 12.41 34.93 -21.60
N ALA A 604 11.76 34.54 -22.69
CA ALA A 604 10.30 34.62 -22.80
C ALA A 604 9.60 33.91 -21.63
N PRO A 605 8.46 34.43 -21.12
CA PRO A 605 7.74 33.79 -20.01
C PRO A 605 7.13 32.42 -20.34
N TYR A 606 7.05 32.06 -21.62
CA TYR A 606 6.58 30.77 -22.13
C TYR A 606 7.73 29.84 -22.56
N ALA A 607 8.98 30.25 -22.35
CA ALA A 607 10.13 29.40 -22.61
C ALA A 607 10.22 28.27 -21.56
N VAL A 608 10.48 27.04 -22.04
CA VAL A 608 10.80 25.85 -21.26
C VAL A 608 12.30 25.59 -21.44
N PRO A 609 13.12 25.86 -20.41
CA PRO A 609 14.55 25.56 -20.44
C PRO A 609 14.83 24.08 -20.67
N VAL A 610 15.77 23.80 -21.56
CA VAL A 610 16.26 22.47 -21.89
C VAL A 610 17.77 22.39 -21.66
N LEU A 611 18.21 21.44 -20.84
CA LEU A 611 19.64 21.16 -20.62
C LEU A 611 20.03 19.84 -21.28
N CYS A 612 20.76 19.92 -22.39
CA CYS A 612 21.26 18.76 -23.13
C CYS A 612 22.42 18.08 -22.41
N ARG A 613 23.27 18.87 -21.75
CA ARG A 613 24.48 18.42 -21.05
C ARG A 613 24.58 19.23 -19.74
N PRO A 614 23.83 18.88 -18.69
CA PRO A 614 24.09 19.44 -17.37
C PRO A 614 25.51 19.06 -16.90
N GLY A 615 26.25 19.98 -16.26
CA GLY A 615 27.51 19.71 -15.52
C GLY A 615 28.83 19.55 -16.30
N ASP A 616 29.84 20.39 -16.05
CA ASP A 616 31.18 20.30 -16.68
C ASP A 616 31.99 19.08 -16.17
N PRO A 617 32.50 18.15 -17.01
CA PRO A 617 33.44 17.13 -16.53
C PRO A 617 34.79 17.70 -16.06
N ARG A 618 35.07 18.99 -16.28
CA ARG A 618 36.30 19.70 -15.90
C ARG A 618 36.13 20.74 -14.77
N SER A 619 34.91 20.97 -14.27
CA SER A 619 34.61 21.90 -13.19
C SER A 619 33.58 21.29 -12.23
N THR A 620 33.73 21.49 -10.93
CA THR A 620 32.90 20.97 -9.83
C THR A 620 31.44 21.48 -9.78
N ASP A 621 30.86 21.93 -10.90
CA ASP A 621 29.57 22.63 -10.97
C ASP A 621 28.45 21.82 -11.64
N ASP A 622 28.23 20.58 -11.20
CA ASP A 622 27.09 19.75 -11.63
C ASP A 622 25.71 20.26 -11.11
N PRO A 623 25.57 20.73 -9.86
CA PRO A 623 24.27 21.18 -9.33
C PRO A 623 23.98 22.68 -9.52
N ALA A 624 24.95 23.47 -9.97
CA ALA A 624 24.78 24.92 -10.13
C ALA A 624 23.83 25.27 -11.30
N ALA A 625 23.87 24.52 -12.41
CA ALA A 625 23.11 24.83 -13.62
C ALA A 625 21.59 24.80 -13.41
N LEU A 626 21.05 23.72 -12.83
CA LEU A 626 19.63 23.62 -12.48
C LEU A 626 19.26 24.63 -11.39
N GLY A 627 20.16 24.86 -10.41
CA GLY A 627 20.00 25.91 -9.40
C GLY A 627 19.80 27.30 -10.02
N ARG A 628 20.59 27.70 -11.03
CA ARG A 628 20.44 28.99 -11.73
C ARG A 628 19.08 29.13 -12.41
N VAL A 629 18.63 28.07 -13.09
CA VAL A 629 17.33 28.04 -13.76
C VAL A 629 16.19 28.20 -12.74
N LEU A 630 16.30 27.56 -11.58
CA LEU A 630 15.32 27.67 -10.50
C LEU A 630 15.30 29.08 -9.88
N ARG A 631 16.47 29.70 -9.64
CA ARG A 631 16.59 31.09 -9.16
C ARG A 631 16.01 32.13 -10.13
N ALA A 632 16.00 31.80 -11.43
CA ALA A 632 15.39 32.64 -12.47
C ALA A 632 13.86 32.46 -12.58
N GLY A 633 13.23 31.72 -11.66
CA GLY A 633 11.77 31.62 -11.55
C GLY A 633 11.12 30.55 -12.46
N PHE A 634 11.91 29.70 -13.12
CA PHE A 634 11.36 28.64 -13.97
C PHE A 634 10.79 27.50 -13.12
N GLY A 635 9.53 27.16 -13.37
CA GLY A 635 8.82 26.05 -12.73
C GLY A 635 8.80 24.75 -13.55
N VAL A 636 9.19 24.80 -14.83
CA VAL A 636 9.24 23.63 -15.72
C VAL A 636 10.59 23.62 -16.44
N VAL A 637 11.31 22.50 -16.37
CA VAL A 637 12.63 22.33 -16.99
C VAL A 637 12.76 20.89 -17.48
N LEU A 638 13.34 20.70 -18.68
CA LEU A 638 13.71 19.39 -19.20
C LEU A 638 15.24 19.24 -19.24
N TRP A 639 15.75 18.06 -18.93
CA TRP A 639 17.18 17.78 -19.11
C TRP A 639 17.47 16.33 -19.39
N HIS A 640 18.69 16.07 -19.88
CA HIS A 640 19.18 14.74 -20.17
C HIS A 640 20.23 14.32 -19.14
N ARG A 641 20.01 13.23 -18.40
CA ARG A 641 20.91 12.79 -17.31
C ARG A 641 22.10 11.95 -17.76
N ARG A 642 21.97 11.16 -18.83
CA ARG A 642 23.00 10.20 -19.25
C ARG A 642 23.54 10.56 -20.61
N ARG A 643 24.86 10.63 -20.82
CA ARG A 643 25.39 10.67 -22.20
C ARG A 643 26.58 9.76 -22.36
N ARG A 644 26.56 8.96 -23.44
CA ARG A 644 27.80 8.39 -23.98
C ARG A 644 28.65 9.56 -24.51
N PRO A 645 29.98 9.57 -24.28
CA PRO A 645 30.87 10.64 -24.73
C PRO A 645 30.72 11.00 -26.23
N ASP A 646 30.34 10.01 -27.06
CA ASP A 646 30.32 10.12 -28.52
C ASP A 646 28.93 10.32 -29.15
N ALA A 647 27.89 10.57 -28.36
CA ALA A 647 26.54 10.71 -28.91
C ALA A 647 26.38 12.02 -29.73
N VAL A 648 25.55 12.01 -30.77
CA VAL A 648 25.08 13.20 -31.50
C VAL A 648 23.79 13.70 -30.81
N CYS A 649 23.69 14.98 -30.42
CA CYS A 649 22.53 15.51 -29.67
C CYS A 649 21.40 16.03 -30.56
N GLY A 650 21.57 15.97 -31.89
CA GLY A 650 20.58 16.46 -32.85
C GLY A 650 19.20 15.84 -32.66
N GLU A 651 19.12 14.52 -32.45
CA GLU A 651 17.82 13.86 -32.22
C GLU A 651 17.19 14.26 -30.88
N PHE A 652 17.99 14.46 -29.84
CA PHE A 652 17.47 14.95 -28.56
C PHE A 652 16.90 16.37 -28.72
N HIS A 653 17.61 17.28 -29.40
CA HIS A 653 17.12 18.64 -29.64
C HIS A 653 15.82 18.62 -30.46
N ARG A 654 15.77 17.84 -31.55
CA ARG A 654 14.57 17.69 -32.38
C ARG A 654 13.40 17.11 -31.59
N GLY A 655 13.63 16.01 -30.88
CA GLY A 655 12.60 15.32 -30.10
C GLY A 655 12.00 16.21 -29.02
N VAL A 656 12.84 16.89 -28.22
CA VAL A 656 12.35 17.81 -27.18
C VAL A 656 11.60 18.99 -27.80
N LYS A 657 12.09 19.54 -28.91
CA LYS A 657 11.40 20.62 -29.61
C LYS A 657 10.02 20.18 -30.10
N THR A 658 9.90 19.01 -30.72
CA THR A 658 8.60 18.47 -31.14
C THR A 658 7.67 18.24 -29.95
N VAL A 659 8.17 17.74 -28.83
CA VAL A 659 7.34 17.48 -27.64
C VAL A 659 6.83 18.77 -26.99
N VAL A 660 7.63 19.84 -27.00
CA VAL A 660 7.29 21.11 -26.32
C VAL A 660 6.58 22.07 -27.26
N ASP A 661 7.13 22.34 -28.43
CA ASP A 661 6.66 23.35 -29.38
C ASP A 661 5.41 22.87 -30.15
N ASP A 662 5.40 21.60 -30.56
CA ASP A 662 4.28 21.02 -31.33
C ASP A 662 3.25 20.32 -30.42
N GLY A 663 3.47 20.32 -29.10
CA GLY A 663 2.61 19.68 -28.10
C GLY A 663 1.39 20.50 -27.70
N ASP A 664 0.50 19.89 -26.90
CA ASP A 664 -0.74 20.53 -26.40
C ASP A 664 -0.50 21.55 -25.25
N GLY A 665 0.75 21.98 -25.02
CA GLY A 665 1.15 22.94 -23.99
C GLY A 665 1.75 22.31 -22.71
N ALA A 666 2.28 23.18 -21.84
CA ALA A 666 3.08 22.78 -20.68
C ALA A 666 2.35 21.86 -19.68
N LEU A 667 1.02 21.96 -19.61
CA LEU A 667 0.18 21.14 -18.74
C LEU A 667 0.26 19.64 -19.07
N PHE A 668 0.51 19.29 -20.34
CA PHE A 668 0.53 17.91 -20.82
C PHE A 668 1.94 17.30 -20.87
N LEU A 669 2.98 18.10 -20.63
CA LEU A 669 4.38 17.64 -20.63
C LEU A 669 4.64 16.47 -19.66
N PRO A 670 4.09 16.43 -18.43
CA PRO A 670 4.18 15.26 -17.55
C PRO A 670 3.75 13.95 -18.23
N GLY A 671 2.60 13.98 -18.92
CA GLY A 671 2.06 12.82 -19.63
C GLY A 671 2.89 12.44 -20.85
N ALA A 672 3.35 13.43 -21.62
CA ALA A 672 4.20 13.21 -22.79
C ALA A 672 5.55 12.56 -22.42
N VAL A 673 6.21 13.06 -21.38
CA VAL A 673 7.48 12.49 -20.88
C VAL A 673 7.28 11.08 -20.36
N HIS A 674 6.19 10.82 -19.64
CA HIS A 674 5.84 9.47 -19.20
C HIS A 674 5.64 8.51 -20.39
N ALA A 675 4.88 8.92 -21.41
CA ALA A 675 4.66 8.11 -22.61
C ALA A 675 5.98 7.76 -23.33
N LEU A 676 6.89 8.74 -23.48
CA LEU A 676 8.21 8.52 -24.06
C LEU A 676 9.05 7.53 -23.25
N ARG A 677 9.04 7.64 -21.92
CA ARG A 677 9.72 6.67 -21.04
C ARG A 677 9.13 5.27 -21.16
N GLY A 678 7.82 5.16 -21.32
CA GLY A 678 7.13 3.91 -21.62
C GLY A 678 7.60 3.28 -22.94
N GLN A 679 7.72 4.08 -24.00
CA GLN A 679 8.24 3.63 -25.31
C GLN A 679 9.70 3.18 -25.22
N VAL A 680 10.55 3.94 -24.52
CA VAL A 680 11.95 3.54 -24.25
C VAL A 680 12.01 2.22 -23.47
N GLY A 681 11.14 2.04 -22.48
CA GLY A 681 11.03 0.80 -21.71
C GLY A 681 10.54 -0.39 -22.55
N ALA A 682 9.76 -0.13 -23.60
CA ALA A 682 9.30 -1.13 -24.57
C ALA A 682 10.32 -1.40 -25.70
N GLU A 683 11.54 -0.86 -25.59
CA GLU A 683 12.61 -0.97 -26.59
C GLU A 683 12.25 -0.40 -27.97
N ASP A 684 11.38 0.61 -28.02
CA ASP A 684 11.07 1.33 -29.25
C ASP A 684 12.32 2.10 -29.73
N THR A 685 12.80 1.76 -30.93
CA THR A 685 14.01 2.32 -31.50
C THR A 685 13.86 3.78 -31.89
N GLU A 686 12.65 4.29 -32.14
CA GLU A 686 12.43 5.68 -32.53
C GLU A 686 12.50 6.63 -31.32
N SER A 687 12.18 6.14 -30.12
CA SER A 687 12.15 6.93 -28.89
C SER A 687 13.46 6.88 -28.09
N TYR A 688 14.52 6.27 -28.63
CA TYR A 688 15.81 6.08 -27.95
C TYR A 688 16.44 7.39 -27.43
N TRP A 689 16.17 8.52 -28.09
CA TRP A 689 16.69 9.83 -27.71
C TRP A 689 16.12 10.34 -26.38
N ALA A 690 14.98 9.81 -25.94
CA ALA A 690 14.34 10.15 -24.67
C ALA A 690 14.92 9.35 -23.48
N HIS A 691 15.86 8.43 -23.73
CA HIS A 691 16.47 7.63 -22.66
C HIS A 691 17.28 8.51 -21.69
N GLY A 692 16.81 8.62 -20.45
CA GLY A 692 17.41 9.50 -19.43
C GLY A 692 16.88 10.94 -19.48
N LEU A 693 15.81 11.20 -20.24
CA LEU A 693 15.05 12.45 -20.18
C LEU A 693 14.39 12.61 -18.80
N ALA A 694 14.58 13.79 -18.23
CA ALA A 694 14.10 14.20 -16.93
C ALA A 694 13.26 15.47 -17.03
N ILE A 695 12.30 15.60 -16.11
CA ILE A 695 11.41 16.75 -16.02
C ILE A 695 11.33 17.24 -14.57
N LEU A 696 11.52 18.54 -14.41
CA LEU A 696 11.23 19.28 -13.19
C LEU A 696 9.90 19.97 -13.43
N TYR A 697 8.97 19.80 -12.50
CA TYR A 697 7.62 20.34 -12.59
C TYR A 697 7.20 20.81 -11.20
N ASP A 698 7.46 22.08 -10.92
CA ASP A 698 7.34 22.68 -9.60
C ASP A 698 6.28 23.80 -9.62
N ASP A 699 5.04 23.39 -9.41
CA ASP A 699 3.86 24.27 -9.33
C ASP A 699 3.95 25.19 -8.10
N PRO A 700 4.05 26.52 -8.27
CA PRO A 700 4.09 27.47 -7.15
C PRO A 700 2.81 27.51 -6.33
N HIS A 701 1.69 26.98 -6.85
CA HIS A 701 0.43 26.90 -6.12
C HIS A 701 0.33 25.67 -5.22
N ARG A 702 1.35 24.81 -5.20
CA ARG A 702 1.40 23.59 -4.39
C ARG A 702 2.69 23.52 -3.57
N PRO A 703 2.87 24.34 -2.52
CA PRO A 703 4.10 24.34 -1.73
C PRO A 703 4.41 22.96 -1.14
N LEU A 704 5.70 22.68 -0.90
CA LEU A 704 6.10 21.43 -0.27
C LEU A 704 5.82 21.49 1.24
N PRO A 705 5.51 20.37 1.91
CA PRO A 705 5.32 20.37 3.36
C PRO A 705 6.56 20.89 4.08
N GLY A 706 6.38 21.81 5.02
CA GLY A 706 7.47 22.40 5.81
C GLY A 706 8.22 23.58 5.15
N THR A 707 7.90 23.98 3.91
CA THR A 707 8.53 25.17 3.26
C THR A 707 7.89 26.49 3.68
N GLY A 708 7.57 26.65 4.97
CA GLY A 708 6.89 27.82 5.52
C GLY A 708 7.00 27.98 7.03
N ASP A 709 7.26 26.88 7.74
CA ASP A 709 7.69 26.93 9.14
C ASP A 709 9.21 27.11 9.17
N LEU A 710 9.64 28.37 9.14
CA LEU A 710 10.91 28.73 9.75
C LEU A 710 10.83 28.25 11.20
N LEU A 711 11.43 27.10 11.48
CA LEU A 711 11.79 26.72 12.84
C LEU A 711 12.69 27.84 13.36
N GLU A 712 12.10 28.78 14.10
CA GLU A 712 12.83 29.56 15.09
C GLU A 712 13.46 28.52 16.01
N ALA A 713 14.76 28.28 15.83
CA ALA A 713 15.54 27.50 16.76
C ALA A 713 15.39 28.13 18.16
N PRO A 714 15.31 27.31 19.23
CA PRO A 714 15.09 27.81 20.59
C PRO A 714 16.20 28.73 21.10
#